data_AF-A0A2E6S893-F1
#
_entry.id   AF-A0A2E6S893-F1
#
_cell.length_a   1.000
_cell.length_b   1.000
_cell.length_c   1.000
_cell.angle_alpha   90.00
_cell.angle_beta   90.00
_cell.angle_gamma   90.00
#
_symmetry.space_group_name_H-M   'P 1'
#
loop_
_entity.id
_entity.type
_entity.pdbx_description
1 polymer ?
#
loop_
_entity_poly.entity_id
_entity_poly.type
_entity_poly.pdbx_seq_one_letter_code
_entity_poly.pdbx_strand_id
1 'polypeptide(L)'
;MIWNEVFKTRLVLVAAALACNAGQVHALEPGEVALTFLSDLRDEARALDEMLEASVLSPHTGDVRRAAISQRLGRVGRYLRDNQYELEVVGEKREGDFAAVVVTAVSKHDPLGIDVFALGLRQRKESGWGVAPVPGSFDNVDLAYEEALEKQTDALELWMGAERLARRGELQEKVLAAFRKRMDKAMPLSRVEGASPVQLVKAFAKACQEGDLPAAMVLLGKFEGELTQEHRDLQRVISRGLQGLDRRGHWRLLTSPSVVRIVVQEDGGDDLDAEVSLLVFDPNRGKPVRLVRFVLLYAGKRWRIELPSSLRLADEDRVTFQRTLFQEQDHDEDGNLRNRFEMLFEKQHEPLRADTLKEAGEELGRILQEGSLEQFFRFVHRSDDLSESERRTAYRYLGEFWNEVHEDGKAAAGSELIEVIENGDAGMLVFHLISTAQIERLNLTPLVLMKDESGWAISPGVTTSGNYTKLGDEKRGRQEEVRSRYNEQKDELIKKATAGLLGRFVGAKPGEGKVVGKEEASELVAKFRARLREGKLLEAFECGALLDPEEGAWEALKAMSYEYRGARQADTPDHEFHVQSGNGWAAVSLRIDSGLGVVPDYPMYLVVATSEGPRIVVDVGLRLATNKGREVLNSRVWKRVDAHLEEKESTLVRSLFEGHVGRSKIDLAEWEKSNKLSP
;
A
#
# COMPACT_ATOMS: atom_id res chain seq x y z
N MET A 1 6.49 1.96 63.20
CA MET A 1 5.07 2.30 63.02
C MET A 1 4.87 3.83 62.94
N ILE A 2 5.66 4.53 62.11
CA ILE A 2 5.52 5.98 61.81
C ILE A 2 5.66 6.25 60.29
N TRP A 3 5.94 5.21 59.48
CA TRP A 3 6.18 5.35 58.04
C TRP A 3 4.93 5.23 57.16
N ASN A 4 3.77 4.88 57.73
CA ASN A 4 2.53 4.67 56.96
C ASN A 4 1.59 5.89 56.91
N GLU A 5 1.83 6.91 57.72
CA GLU A 5 1.03 8.15 57.74
C GLU A 5 1.49 9.13 56.66
N VAL A 6 2.81 9.30 56.48
CA VAL A 6 3.39 10.27 55.52
C VAL A 6 3.10 9.90 54.07
N PHE A 7 2.97 8.61 53.76
CA PHE A 7 2.62 8.14 52.42
C PHE A 7 1.14 8.37 52.10
N LYS A 8 0.24 8.25 53.09
CA LYS A 8 -1.18 8.56 52.91
C LYS A 8 -1.44 10.05 52.74
N THR A 9 -0.72 10.92 53.47
CA THR A 9 -0.90 12.38 53.33
C THR A 9 -0.38 12.90 51.98
N ARG A 10 0.68 12.30 51.40
CA ARG A 10 1.14 12.64 50.05
C ARG A 10 0.23 12.10 48.94
N LEU A 11 -0.37 10.91 49.13
CA LEU A 11 -1.34 10.39 48.16
C LEU A 11 -2.65 11.19 48.16
N VAL A 12 -3.08 11.71 49.31
CA VAL A 12 -4.26 12.59 49.39
C VAL A 12 -3.98 13.99 48.80
N LEU A 13 -2.77 14.52 48.92
CA LEU A 13 -2.39 15.79 48.27
C LEU A 13 -2.18 15.68 46.75
N VAL A 14 -1.69 14.53 46.26
CA VAL A 14 -1.61 14.27 44.81
C VAL A 14 -2.98 13.92 44.22
N ALA A 15 -3.84 13.24 44.97
CA ALA A 15 -5.24 13.04 44.59
C ALA A 15 -6.06 14.34 44.63
N ALA A 16 -5.76 15.28 45.54
CA ALA A 16 -6.39 16.61 45.56
C ALA A 16 -5.89 17.51 44.42
N ALA A 17 -4.62 17.37 44.00
CA ALA A 17 -4.10 18.08 42.82
C ALA A 17 -4.61 17.48 41.49
N LEU A 18 -4.95 16.19 41.44
CA LEU A 18 -5.54 15.52 40.27
C LEU A 18 -7.08 15.58 40.25
N ALA A 19 -7.74 15.82 41.39
CA ALA A 19 -9.20 15.98 41.48
C ALA A 19 -9.68 17.42 41.26
N CYS A 20 -8.78 18.42 41.21
CA CYS A 20 -9.13 19.80 40.89
C CYS A 20 -9.00 20.19 39.39
N ASN A 21 -8.62 19.26 38.51
CA ASN A 21 -8.68 19.45 37.05
C ASN A 21 -9.81 18.67 36.37
N ALA A 22 -10.71 18.06 37.16
CA ALA A 22 -11.96 17.53 36.63
C ALA A 22 -12.94 18.70 36.40
N GLY A 23 -13.02 19.19 35.17
CA GLY A 23 -14.11 20.08 34.73
C GLY A 23 -13.73 21.53 34.42
N GLN A 24 -12.63 21.76 33.70
CA GLN A 24 -12.65 22.82 32.69
C GLN A 24 -12.41 22.16 31.33
N VAL A 25 -13.48 21.92 30.59
CA VAL A 25 -13.40 21.77 29.14
C VAL A 25 -12.86 23.10 28.64
N HIS A 26 -11.55 23.21 28.47
CA HIS A 26 -11.00 24.35 27.75
C HIS A 26 -11.60 24.28 26.35
N ALA A 27 -12.43 25.28 26.02
CA ALA A 27 -12.93 25.43 24.67
C ALA A 27 -11.70 25.54 23.75
N LEU A 28 -11.64 24.67 22.73
CA LEU A 28 -10.55 24.67 21.75
C LEU A 28 -10.36 26.08 21.18
N GLU A 29 -9.11 26.48 21.03
CA GLU A 29 -8.77 27.77 20.43
C GLU A 29 -9.13 27.77 18.92
N PRO A 30 -9.36 28.93 18.28
CA PRO A 30 -9.80 29.00 16.88
C PRO A 30 -8.91 28.19 15.93
N GLY A 31 -7.59 28.29 16.10
CA GLY A 31 -6.62 27.51 15.34
C GLY A 31 -6.82 26.00 15.44
N GLU A 32 -7.04 25.48 16.65
CA GLU A 32 -7.26 24.05 16.88
C GLU A 32 -8.59 23.60 16.26
N VAL A 33 -9.66 24.40 16.40
CA VAL A 33 -10.96 24.13 15.79
C VAL A 33 -10.87 24.07 14.27
N ALA A 34 -10.13 25.01 13.66
CA ALA A 34 -9.92 25.05 12.21
C ALA A 34 -9.11 23.83 11.72
N LEU A 35 -8.05 23.46 12.44
CA LEU A 35 -7.21 22.30 12.12
C LEU A 35 -8.00 20.99 12.23
N THR A 36 -8.76 20.81 13.32
CA THR A 36 -9.64 19.65 13.50
C THR A 36 -10.69 19.59 12.40
N PHE A 37 -11.30 20.72 12.03
CA PHE A 37 -12.28 20.75 10.94
C PHE A 37 -11.72 20.27 9.59
N LEU A 38 -10.52 20.74 9.19
CA LEU A 38 -9.89 20.27 7.94
C LEU A 38 -9.41 18.82 8.04
N SER A 39 -8.92 18.40 9.21
CA SER A 39 -8.49 17.01 9.44
C SER A 39 -9.69 16.06 9.36
N ASP A 40 -10.82 16.40 9.98
CA ASP A 40 -12.05 15.61 9.91
C ASP A 40 -12.58 15.50 8.48
N LEU A 41 -12.48 16.57 7.67
CA LEU A 41 -12.81 16.52 6.24
C LEU A 41 -11.86 15.59 5.47
N ARG A 42 -10.55 15.72 5.72
CA ARG A 42 -9.50 14.91 5.07
C ARG A 42 -9.64 13.43 5.43
N ASP A 43 -10.02 13.13 6.66
CA ASP A 43 -10.02 11.76 7.21
C ASP A 43 -11.43 11.15 7.23
N GLU A 44 -12.46 11.91 6.81
CA GLU A 44 -13.87 11.53 6.91
C GLU A 44 -14.28 11.12 8.34
N ALA A 45 -13.74 11.79 9.35
CA ALA A 45 -13.98 11.45 10.76
C ALA A 45 -15.40 11.80 11.23
N ARG A 46 -16.10 12.69 10.52
CA ARG A 46 -17.49 13.11 10.79
C ARG A 46 -18.29 13.25 9.51
N ALA A 47 -19.59 13.03 9.60
CA ALA A 47 -20.52 13.27 8.49
C ALA A 47 -20.53 14.75 8.09
N LEU A 48 -20.63 15.06 6.80
CA LEU A 48 -20.69 16.46 6.33
C LEU A 48 -21.89 17.22 6.92
N ASP A 49 -23.03 16.54 7.13
CA ASP A 49 -24.22 17.16 7.70
C ASP A 49 -24.00 17.52 9.18
N GLU A 50 -23.37 16.62 9.97
CA GLU A 50 -22.96 16.92 11.35
C GLU A 50 -21.94 18.06 11.42
N MET A 51 -20.98 18.09 10.49
CA MET A 51 -20.00 19.18 10.40
C MET A 51 -20.67 20.52 10.07
N LEU A 52 -21.69 20.52 9.21
CA LEU A 52 -22.47 21.73 8.91
C LEU A 52 -23.33 22.19 10.07
N GLU A 53 -23.91 21.28 10.86
CA GLU A 53 -24.63 21.62 12.09
C GLU A 53 -23.69 22.22 13.16
N ALA A 54 -22.49 21.67 13.29
CA ALA A 54 -21.44 22.20 14.16
C ALA A 54 -20.83 23.52 13.65
N SER A 55 -20.89 23.79 12.34
CA SER A 55 -20.40 25.02 11.70
C SER A 55 -21.25 26.25 12.05
N VAL A 56 -20.73 27.46 11.85
CA VAL A 56 -21.46 28.73 12.07
C VAL A 56 -22.35 29.13 10.89
N LEU A 57 -22.84 28.15 10.11
CA LEU A 57 -23.80 28.36 9.04
C LEU A 57 -25.08 29.02 9.58
N SER A 58 -25.56 30.05 8.90
CA SER A 58 -26.80 30.74 9.24
C SER A 58 -27.99 29.78 9.19
N PRO A 59 -28.89 29.80 10.20
CA PRO A 59 -30.11 29.01 10.18
C PRO A 59 -31.04 29.39 9.02
N HIS A 60 -30.88 30.60 8.46
CA HIS A 60 -31.63 31.09 7.31
C HIS A 60 -31.08 30.62 5.95
N THR A 61 -30.01 29.81 5.95
CA THR A 61 -29.48 29.23 4.72
C THR A 61 -30.43 28.16 4.20
N GLY A 62 -31.11 28.46 3.08
CA GLY A 62 -32.02 27.53 2.42
C GLY A 62 -31.35 26.25 1.90
N ASP A 63 -32.14 25.20 1.73
CA ASP A 63 -31.68 23.82 1.47
C ASP A 63 -30.77 23.70 0.24
N VAL A 64 -31.07 24.43 -0.84
CA VAL A 64 -30.25 24.42 -2.07
C VAL A 64 -28.84 24.93 -1.80
N ARG A 65 -28.70 26.03 -1.06
CA ARG A 65 -27.41 26.64 -0.74
C ARG A 65 -26.64 25.78 0.29
N ARG A 66 -27.35 25.23 1.28
CA ARG A 66 -26.79 24.27 2.24
C ARG A 66 -26.20 23.04 1.54
N ALA A 67 -26.94 22.45 0.59
CA ALA A 67 -26.47 21.32 -0.20
C ALA A 67 -25.22 21.67 -1.04
N ALA A 68 -25.17 22.86 -1.65
CA ALA A 68 -24.01 23.31 -2.41
C ALA A 68 -22.75 23.51 -1.54
N ILE A 69 -22.91 24.02 -0.31
CA ILE A 69 -21.81 24.15 0.66
C ILE A 69 -21.32 22.77 1.10
N SER A 70 -22.23 21.85 1.42
CA SER A 70 -21.90 20.45 1.74
C SER A 70 -21.04 19.81 0.63
N GLN A 71 -21.49 19.91 -0.63
CA GLN A 71 -20.74 19.41 -1.78
C GLN A 71 -19.34 20.04 -1.91
N ARG A 72 -19.22 21.34 -1.65
CA ARG A 72 -17.92 22.03 -1.67
C ARG A 72 -17.00 21.50 -0.59
N LEU A 73 -17.50 21.26 0.62
CA LEU A 73 -16.73 20.65 1.71
C LEU A 73 -16.28 19.24 1.36
N GLY A 74 -17.16 18.42 0.77
CA GLY A 74 -16.79 17.09 0.26
C GLY A 74 -15.65 17.14 -0.77
N ARG A 75 -15.67 18.11 -1.69
CA ARG A 75 -14.56 18.34 -2.64
C ARG A 75 -13.26 18.75 -1.96
N VAL A 76 -13.33 19.60 -0.93
CA VAL A 76 -12.14 19.98 -0.14
C VAL A 76 -11.58 18.77 0.59
N GLY A 77 -12.41 17.98 1.26
CA GLY A 77 -11.99 16.74 1.93
C GLY A 77 -11.31 15.76 0.96
N ARG A 78 -11.92 15.52 -0.21
CA ARG A 78 -11.30 14.67 -1.25
C ARG A 78 -9.96 15.23 -1.74
N TYR A 79 -9.91 16.53 -2.05
CA TYR A 79 -8.67 17.18 -2.47
C TYR A 79 -7.57 17.05 -1.39
N LEU A 80 -7.92 17.18 -0.11
CA LEU A 80 -6.99 17.00 1.00
C LEU A 80 -6.45 15.57 1.09
N ARG A 81 -7.32 14.59 0.86
CA ARG A 81 -7.04 13.16 0.94
C ARG A 81 -6.22 12.65 -0.24
N ASP A 82 -6.64 12.96 -1.46
CA ASP A 82 -5.99 12.51 -2.71
C ASP A 82 -4.54 13.01 -2.81
N ASN A 83 -4.26 14.19 -2.26
CA ASN A 83 -2.92 14.78 -2.22
C ASN A 83 -2.15 14.46 -0.92
N GLN A 84 -2.79 13.77 0.03
CA GLN A 84 -2.25 13.40 1.35
C GLN A 84 -1.57 14.58 2.07
N TYR A 85 -2.32 15.67 2.22
CA TYR A 85 -1.81 16.88 2.85
C TYR A 85 -1.66 16.73 4.37
N GLU A 86 -0.48 17.10 4.88
CA GLU A 86 -0.23 17.39 6.28
C GLU A 86 -0.58 18.86 6.57
N LEU A 87 -1.30 19.09 7.65
CA LEU A 87 -1.92 20.38 7.97
C LEU A 87 -1.26 21.04 9.18
N GLU A 88 -0.97 22.33 9.09
CA GLU A 88 -0.38 23.13 10.18
C GLU A 88 -0.99 24.53 10.22
N VAL A 89 -1.34 25.01 11.42
CA VAL A 89 -1.85 26.39 11.61
C VAL A 89 -0.66 27.36 11.61
N VAL A 90 -0.71 28.38 10.77
CA VAL A 90 0.41 29.35 10.61
C VAL A 90 0.03 30.80 10.89
N GLY A 91 -1.27 31.10 10.99
CA GLY A 91 -1.74 32.45 11.24
C GLY A 91 -3.11 32.44 11.85
N GLU A 92 -3.34 33.36 12.78
CA GLU A 92 -4.63 33.59 13.41
C GLU A 92 -4.82 35.08 13.68
N LYS A 93 -5.98 35.61 13.33
CA LYS A 93 -6.39 36.98 13.66
C LYS A 93 -7.76 36.96 14.31
N ARG A 94 -7.90 37.59 15.48
CA ARG A 94 -9.16 37.71 16.21
C ARG A 94 -9.67 39.14 16.18
N GLU A 95 -10.95 39.30 15.89
CA GLU A 95 -11.67 40.57 15.97
C GLU A 95 -13.01 40.34 16.68
N GLY A 96 -13.03 40.65 17.98
CA GLY A 96 -14.20 40.39 18.84
C GLY A 96 -14.57 38.90 18.86
N ASP A 97 -15.82 38.61 18.48
CA ASP A 97 -16.36 37.26 18.43
C ASP A 97 -16.00 36.51 17.12
N PHE A 98 -15.20 37.11 16.24
CA PHE A 98 -14.74 36.49 15.00
C PHE A 98 -13.25 36.18 15.04
N ALA A 99 -12.88 35.11 14.35
CA ALA A 99 -11.49 34.77 14.11
C ALA A 99 -11.29 34.34 12.66
N ALA A 100 -10.12 34.59 12.14
CA ALA A 100 -9.66 34.10 10.85
C ALA A 100 -8.39 33.28 11.09
N VAL A 101 -8.36 32.05 10.57
CA VAL A 101 -7.24 31.12 10.74
C VAL A 101 -6.70 30.74 9.37
N VAL A 102 -5.39 30.71 9.23
CA VAL A 102 -4.68 30.25 8.03
C VAL A 102 -3.95 28.94 8.34
N VAL A 103 -4.21 27.93 7.51
CA VAL A 103 -3.68 26.58 7.62
C VAL A 103 -2.89 26.25 6.36
N THR A 104 -1.63 25.86 6.51
CA THR A 104 -0.81 25.34 5.41
C THR A 104 -1.05 23.86 5.21
N ALA A 105 -0.98 23.42 3.95
CA ALA A 105 -1.08 22.04 3.54
C ALA A 105 0.17 21.67 2.75
N VAL A 106 0.92 20.65 3.19
CA VAL A 106 2.11 20.14 2.47
C VAL A 106 1.91 18.66 2.18
N SER A 107 2.04 18.26 0.91
CA SER A 107 1.84 16.87 0.53
C SER A 107 2.98 16.01 1.06
N LYS A 108 2.63 14.86 1.64
CA LYS A 108 3.60 13.88 2.13
C LYS A 108 4.50 13.31 1.03
N HIS A 109 3.97 13.21 -0.20
CA HIS A 109 4.64 12.53 -1.31
C HIS A 109 5.17 13.48 -2.39
N ASP A 110 4.52 14.63 -2.58
CA ASP A 110 5.03 15.70 -3.44
C ASP A 110 5.52 16.87 -2.58
N PRO A 111 6.84 17.03 -2.35
CA PRO A 111 7.33 18.13 -1.54
C PRO A 111 6.97 19.49 -2.13
N LEU A 112 6.70 19.65 -3.43
CA LEU A 112 6.27 20.93 -3.99
C LEU A 112 4.74 21.03 -4.15
N GLY A 113 4.01 19.97 -3.83
CA GLY A 113 2.57 19.96 -3.66
C GLY A 113 2.23 20.67 -2.36
N ILE A 114 1.91 21.96 -2.46
CA ILE A 114 1.54 22.80 -1.31
C ILE A 114 0.27 23.57 -1.59
N ASP A 115 -0.49 23.83 -0.53
CA ASP A 115 -1.64 24.74 -0.55
C ASP A 115 -1.78 25.51 0.76
N VAL A 116 -2.60 26.54 0.76
CA VAL A 116 -2.92 27.33 1.95
C VAL A 116 -4.42 27.58 2.00
N PHE A 117 -5.03 27.12 3.07
CA PHE A 117 -6.44 27.30 3.38
C PHE A 117 -6.61 28.45 4.37
N ALA A 118 -7.68 29.20 4.22
CA ALA A 118 -8.11 30.18 5.21
C ALA A 118 -9.52 29.83 5.66
N LEU A 119 -9.79 29.92 6.95
CA LEU A 119 -11.07 29.58 7.56
C LEU A 119 -11.51 30.73 8.46
N GLY A 120 -12.74 31.19 8.27
CA GLY A 120 -13.41 32.06 9.22
C GLY A 120 -13.96 31.23 10.37
N LEU A 121 -13.98 31.78 11.57
CA LEU A 121 -14.62 31.19 12.75
C LEU A 121 -15.40 32.28 13.49
N ARG A 122 -16.42 31.85 14.22
CA ARG A 122 -17.18 32.71 15.12
C ARG A 122 -17.40 32.03 16.46
N GLN A 123 -17.23 32.79 17.53
CA GLN A 123 -17.49 32.35 18.88
C GLN A 123 -19.00 32.26 19.13
N ARG A 124 -19.47 31.09 19.56
CA ARG A 124 -20.82 30.86 20.07
C ARG A 124 -20.77 30.92 21.59
N LYS A 125 -21.67 31.70 22.20
CA LYS A 125 -21.69 31.98 23.65
C LYS A 125 -21.62 30.71 24.52
N GLU A 126 -22.24 29.61 24.09
CA GLU A 126 -22.36 28.36 24.86
C GLU A 126 -21.61 27.16 24.25
N SER A 127 -21.06 27.30 23.03
CA SER A 127 -20.54 26.16 22.25
C SER A 127 -19.09 26.34 21.78
N GLY A 128 -18.43 27.43 22.20
CA GLY A 128 -17.07 27.75 21.77
C GLY A 128 -17.01 28.23 20.31
N TRP A 129 -15.84 28.10 19.69
CA TRP A 129 -15.62 28.51 18.31
C TRP A 129 -16.26 27.52 17.32
N GLY A 130 -16.94 28.04 16.30
CA GLY A 130 -17.41 27.24 15.17
C GLY A 130 -16.90 27.80 13.84
N VAL A 131 -16.63 26.90 12.88
CA VAL A 131 -16.03 27.24 11.57
C VAL A 131 -17.09 27.75 10.60
N ALA A 132 -16.78 28.79 9.84
CA ALA A 132 -17.55 29.21 8.69
C ALA A 132 -17.34 28.18 7.57
N PRO A 133 -18.40 27.51 7.07
CA PRO A 133 -18.25 26.30 6.26
C PRO A 133 -17.75 26.56 4.84
N VAL A 134 -17.52 27.82 4.46
CA VAL A 134 -16.92 28.18 3.17
C VAL A 134 -15.51 28.72 3.42
N PRO A 135 -14.45 28.04 2.93
CA PRO A 135 -13.09 28.52 3.13
C PRO A 135 -12.89 29.94 2.60
N GLY A 136 -12.33 30.79 3.47
CA GLY A 136 -12.02 32.19 3.22
C GLY A 136 -13.22 33.14 3.22
N SER A 137 -14.41 32.72 3.68
CA SER A 137 -15.59 33.59 3.66
C SER A 137 -16.57 33.39 4.83
N PHE A 138 -17.18 34.49 5.26
CA PHE A 138 -18.27 34.63 6.22
C PHE A 138 -19.64 34.84 5.56
N ASP A 139 -19.77 34.82 4.23
CA ASP A 139 -21.01 35.06 3.44
C ASP A 139 -22.25 34.25 3.86
N ASN A 140 -22.06 33.18 4.63
CA ASN A 140 -23.10 32.26 5.05
C ASN A 140 -23.24 32.21 6.57
N VAL A 141 -22.61 33.14 7.29
CA VAL A 141 -22.68 33.29 8.74
C VAL A 141 -23.76 34.33 9.06
N ASP A 142 -24.54 34.10 10.11
CA ASP A 142 -25.62 35.01 10.48
C ASP A 142 -25.10 36.28 11.16
N LEU A 143 -24.94 37.38 10.44
CA LEU A 143 -24.43 38.64 10.99
C LEU A 143 -25.54 39.55 11.58
N ALA A 144 -26.77 39.06 11.74
CA ALA A 144 -27.91 39.80 12.29
C ALA A 144 -28.21 41.16 11.62
N TYR A 145 -27.75 41.36 10.37
CA TYR A 145 -27.86 42.60 9.60
C TYR A 145 -27.20 43.83 10.25
N GLU A 146 -26.18 43.63 11.07
CA GLU A 146 -25.42 44.72 11.69
C GLU A 146 -24.25 45.19 10.80
N GLU A 147 -24.32 46.42 10.30
CA GLU A 147 -23.28 47.01 9.41
C GLU A 147 -21.88 47.00 10.04
N ALA A 148 -21.79 47.07 11.37
CA ALA A 148 -20.52 47.01 12.09
C ALA A 148 -19.88 45.61 12.03
N LEU A 149 -20.68 44.54 12.09
CA LEU A 149 -20.19 43.17 12.01
C LEU A 149 -19.81 42.79 10.57
N GLU A 150 -20.56 43.29 9.59
CA GLU A 150 -20.24 43.13 8.16
C GLU A 150 -18.86 43.74 7.84
N LYS A 151 -18.59 44.97 8.32
CA LYS A 151 -17.27 45.60 8.17
C LYS A 151 -16.14 44.81 8.86
N GLN A 152 -16.41 44.18 9.99
CA GLN A 152 -15.43 43.33 10.69
C GLN A 152 -15.15 42.05 9.89
N THR A 153 -16.18 41.38 9.38
CA THR A 153 -15.99 40.18 8.56
C THR A 153 -15.30 40.49 7.24
N ASP A 154 -15.64 41.59 6.57
CA ASP A 154 -14.97 42.04 5.34
C ASP A 154 -13.47 42.29 5.58
N ALA A 155 -13.13 42.91 6.70
CA ALA A 155 -11.73 43.14 7.08
C ALA A 155 -10.98 41.81 7.35
N LEU A 156 -11.65 40.83 7.96
CA LEU A 156 -11.10 39.50 8.17
C LEU A 156 -10.98 38.69 6.86
N GLU A 157 -11.94 38.77 5.93
CA GLU A 157 -11.86 38.14 4.62
C GLU A 157 -10.73 38.71 3.76
N LEU A 158 -10.60 40.04 3.75
CA LEU A 158 -9.50 40.73 3.10
C LEU A 158 -8.16 40.28 3.68
N TRP A 159 -8.08 40.20 5.02
CA TRP A 159 -6.89 39.71 5.71
C TRP A 159 -6.60 38.25 5.35
N MET A 160 -7.60 37.35 5.36
CA MET A 160 -7.45 35.96 4.95
C MET A 160 -6.93 35.82 3.52
N GLY A 161 -7.44 36.62 2.59
CA GLY A 161 -7.00 36.63 1.19
C GLY A 161 -5.54 37.06 1.06
N ALA A 162 -5.16 38.15 1.75
CA ALA A 162 -3.79 38.66 1.76
C ALA A 162 -2.82 37.68 2.44
N GLU A 163 -3.17 37.19 3.63
CA GLU A 163 -2.36 36.27 4.42
C GLU A 163 -2.19 34.93 3.69
N ARG A 164 -3.24 34.40 3.05
CA ARG A 164 -3.15 33.18 2.23
C ARG A 164 -2.13 33.32 1.11
N LEU A 165 -2.11 34.46 0.40
CA LEU A 165 -1.14 34.70 -0.67
C LEU A 165 0.28 34.86 -0.12
N ALA A 166 0.45 35.64 0.95
CA ALA A 166 1.74 35.83 1.61
C ALA A 166 2.32 34.51 2.14
N ARG A 167 1.52 33.76 2.92
CA ARG A 167 1.91 32.46 3.48
C ARG A 167 2.16 31.42 2.41
N ARG A 168 1.45 31.44 1.28
CA ARG A 168 1.75 30.54 0.17
C ARG A 168 3.13 30.81 -0.42
N GLY A 169 3.51 32.09 -0.58
CA GLY A 169 4.86 32.47 -1.02
C GLY A 169 5.93 32.01 -0.04
N GLU A 170 5.77 32.32 1.25
CA GLU A 170 6.69 31.89 2.32
C GLU A 170 6.81 30.37 2.42
N LEU A 171 5.69 29.65 2.34
CA LEU A 171 5.66 28.19 2.37
C LEU A 171 6.40 27.62 1.17
N GLN A 172 6.17 28.17 -0.03
CA GLN A 172 6.87 27.76 -1.25
C GLN A 172 8.38 27.92 -1.12
N GLU A 173 8.85 29.04 -0.56
CA GLU A 173 10.28 29.26 -0.32
C GLU A 173 10.84 28.32 0.75
N LYS A 174 10.16 28.16 1.89
CA LYS A 174 10.55 27.28 2.99
C LYS A 174 10.68 25.84 2.53
N VAL A 175 9.66 25.34 1.85
CA VAL A 175 9.57 23.97 1.35
C VAL A 175 10.58 23.73 0.24
N LEU A 176 10.78 24.70 -0.67
CA LEU A 176 11.83 24.63 -1.67
C LEU A 176 13.21 24.60 -1.04
N ALA A 177 13.49 25.44 -0.04
CA ALA A 177 14.77 25.44 0.68
C ALA A 177 15.02 24.10 1.39
N ALA A 178 13.99 23.52 2.01
CA ALA A 178 14.06 22.21 2.63
C ALA A 178 14.31 21.10 1.59
N PHE A 179 13.62 21.14 0.45
CA PHE A 179 13.83 20.20 -0.65
C PHE A 179 15.23 20.33 -1.26
N ARG A 180 15.73 21.54 -1.48
CA ARG A 180 17.12 21.79 -1.89
C ARG A 180 18.13 21.24 -0.90
N LYS A 181 17.93 21.46 0.40
CA LYS A 181 18.79 20.88 1.44
C LYS A 181 18.78 19.35 1.42
N ARG A 182 17.64 18.72 1.12
CA ARG A 182 17.55 17.26 0.93
C ARG A 182 18.30 16.81 -0.32
N MET A 183 18.15 17.53 -1.44
CA MET A 183 18.93 17.30 -2.65
C MET A 183 20.42 17.42 -2.35
N ASP A 184 20.88 18.49 -1.71
CA ASP A 184 22.28 18.71 -1.32
C ASP A 184 22.85 17.59 -0.43
N LYS A 185 22.01 16.93 0.38
CA LYS A 185 22.41 15.77 1.19
C LYS A 185 22.46 14.48 0.36
N ALA A 186 21.57 14.32 -0.61
CA ALA A 186 21.52 13.21 -1.54
C ALA A 186 22.60 13.28 -2.66
N MET A 187 23.48 14.29 -2.60
CA MET A 187 24.56 14.57 -3.57
C MET A 187 25.90 13.78 -3.50
N PRO A 188 26.06 12.56 -2.94
CA PRO A 188 27.38 11.92 -2.98
C PRO A 188 27.87 11.54 -4.38
N LEU A 189 27.03 10.94 -5.24
CA LEU A 189 27.48 10.30 -6.50
C LEU A 189 27.45 11.23 -7.73
N SER A 190 26.48 12.14 -7.81
CA SER A 190 26.32 13.08 -8.94
C SER A 190 27.44 14.14 -9.05
N ARG A 191 28.25 14.32 -8.00
CA ARG A 191 29.39 15.25 -7.97
C ARG A 191 30.75 14.59 -8.06
N VAL A 192 30.84 13.26 -8.07
CA VAL A 192 32.12 12.57 -8.20
C VAL A 192 32.64 12.83 -9.62
N GLU A 193 33.61 13.74 -9.75
CA GLU A 193 34.39 13.86 -10.99
C GLU A 193 34.96 12.47 -11.31
N GLY A 194 34.63 11.94 -12.49
CA GLY A 194 34.99 10.59 -12.89
C GLY A 194 33.96 9.49 -12.63
N ALA A 195 32.75 9.81 -12.11
CA ALA A 195 31.65 8.84 -12.09
C ALA A 195 31.30 8.40 -13.52
N SER A 196 31.23 7.08 -13.75
CA SER A 196 30.86 6.56 -15.06
C SER A 196 29.36 6.68 -15.32
N PRO A 197 28.92 6.78 -16.60
CA PRO A 197 27.50 6.76 -16.95
C PRO A 197 26.72 5.60 -16.32
N VAL A 198 27.32 4.40 -16.30
CA VAL A 198 26.76 3.20 -15.65
C VAL A 198 26.52 3.41 -14.15
N GLN A 199 27.47 4.03 -13.43
CA GLN A 199 27.32 4.29 -11.99
C GLN A 199 26.15 5.24 -11.72
N LEU A 200 25.96 6.26 -12.56
CA LEU A 200 24.85 7.21 -12.41
C LEU A 200 23.50 6.55 -12.67
N VAL A 201 23.36 5.74 -13.71
CA VAL A 201 22.10 5.01 -13.98
C VAL A 201 21.80 4.00 -12.88
N LYS A 202 22.81 3.29 -12.34
CA LYS A 202 22.63 2.42 -11.16
C LYS A 202 22.13 3.19 -9.95
N ALA A 203 22.73 4.35 -9.67
CA ALA A 203 22.30 5.21 -8.57
C ALA A 203 20.87 5.74 -8.78
N PHE A 204 20.50 6.07 -10.03
CA PHE A 204 19.17 6.57 -10.37
C PHE A 204 18.11 5.49 -10.19
N ALA A 205 18.35 4.29 -10.73
CA ALA A 205 17.46 3.15 -10.55
C ALA A 205 17.27 2.80 -9.06
N LYS A 206 18.35 2.86 -8.26
CA LYS A 206 18.29 2.66 -6.82
C LYS A 206 17.45 3.73 -6.11
N ALA A 207 17.68 5.01 -6.42
CA ALA A 207 16.88 6.11 -5.88
C ALA A 207 15.39 5.95 -6.22
N CYS A 208 15.08 5.49 -7.44
CA CYS A 208 13.70 5.21 -7.82
C CYS A 208 13.08 4.04 -7.05
N GLN A 209 13.84 2.97 -6.81
CA GLN A 209 13.39 1.82 -6.02
C GLN A 209 13.13 2.21 -4.56
N GLU A 210 13.94 3.11 -3.99
CA GLU A 210 13.79 3.60 -2.61
C GLU A 210 12.74 4.72 -2.47
N GLY A 211 12.17 5.20 -3.58
CA GLY A 211 11.26 6.35 -3.58
C GLY A 211 11.94 7.68 -3.21
N ASP A 212 13.27 7.78 -3.31
CA ASP A 212 14.04 8.98 -2.98
C ASP A 212 13.99 9.99 -4.14
N LEU A 213 12.90 10.77 -4.15
CA LEU A 213 12.69 11.85 -5.10
C LEU A 213 13.87 12.85 -5.14
N PRO A 214 14.38 13.40 -4.01
CA PRO A 214 15.58 14.24 -4.03
C PRO A 214 16.78 13.62 -4.75
N ALA A 215 17.13 12.36 -4.45
CA ALA A 215 18.27 11.69 -5.08
C ALA A 215 18.06 11.48 -6.58
N ALA A 216 16.87 11.04 -7.00
CA ALA A 216 16.51 10.86 -8.41
C ALA A 216 16.64 12.18 -9.19
N MET A 217 16.17 13.27 -8.59
CA MET A 217 16.20 14.61 -9.19
C MET A 217 17.61 15.15 -9.36
N VAL A 218 18.47 14.95 -8.35
CA VAL A 218 19.88 15.33 -8.38
C VAL A 218 20.62 14.63 -9.52
N LEU A 219 20.34 13.34 -9.76
CA LEU A 219 21.00 12.54 -10.80
C LEU A 219 20.60 12.95 -12.24
N LEU A 220 19.46 13.60 -12.41
CA LEU A 220 19.06 14.21 -13.68
C LEU A 220 19.78 15.54 -13.97
N GLY A 221 20.49 16.11 -12.99
CA GLY A 221 21.31 17.32 -13.18
C GLY A 221 20.52 18.62 -13.45
N LYS A 222 19.18 18.60 -13.32
CA LYS A 222 18.28 19.71 -13.71
C LYS A 222 17.94 20.70 -12.58
N PHE A 223 18.62 20.67 -11.43
CA PHE A 223 18.22 21.47 -10.26
C PHE A 223 19.30 22.42 -9.72
N GLU A 224 20.36 22.67 -10.50
CA GLU A 224 21.36 23.70 -10.19
C GLU A 224 20.82 25.09 -10.63
N GLY A 225 20.16 25.82 -9.72
CA GLY A 225 19.69 27.19 -9.97
C GLY A 225 18.21 27.43 -9.63
N GLU A 226 17.59 28.42 -10.28
CA GLU A 226 16.15 28.68 -10.16
C GLU A 226 15.33 27.55 -10.79
N LEU A 227 14.27 27.14 -10.10
CA LEU A 227 13.31 26.16 -10.62
C LEU A 227 12.45 26.81 -11.69
N THR A 228 12.72 26.50 -12.96
CA THR A 228 11.83 26.82 -14.07
C THR A 228 10.52 26.03 -13.93
N GLN A 229 9.48 26.44 -14.69
CA GLN A 229 8.24 25.67 -14.74
C GLN A 229 8.49 24.24 -15.26
N GLU A 230 9.40 24.08 -16.23
CA GLU A 230 9.76 22.77 -16.78
C GLU A 230 10.37 21.84 -15.72
N HIS A 231 11.17 22.39 -14.79
CA HIS A 231 11.70 21.63 -13.67
C HIS A 231 10.61 21.15 -12.70
N ARG A 232 9.56 21.96 -12.49
CA ARG A 232 8.41 21.58 -11.65
C ARG A 232 7.56 20.51 -12.32
N ASP A 233 7.34 20.62 -13.62
CA ASP A 233 6.57 19.63 -14.37
C ASP A 233 7.31 18.27 -14.37
N LEU A 234 8.63 18.29 -14.57
CA LEU A 234 9.46 17.09 -14.46
C LEU A 234 9.41 16.48 -13.04
N GLN A 235 9.50 17.32 -12.00
CA GLN A 235 9.39 16.88 -10.62
C GLN A 235 8.07 16.16 -10.34
N ARG A 236 6.95 16.69 -10.83
CA ARG A 236 5.63 16.07 -10.70
C ARG A 236 5.56 14.72 -11.40
N VAL A 237 6.11 14.62 -12.61
CA VAL A 237 6.17 13.35 -13.35
C VAL A 237 6.93 12.30 -12.55
N ILE A 238 8.10 12.65 -12.02
CA ILE A 238 8.91 11.73 -11.21
C ILE A 238 8.18 11.38 -9.92
N SER A 239 7.63 12.36 -9.21
CA SER A 239 6.89 12.13 -7.96
C SER A 239 5.73 11.17 -8.16
N ARG A 240 4.90 11.36 -9.20
CA ARG A 240 3.80 10.46 -9.56
C ARG A 240 4.30 9.07 -9.95
N GLY A 241 5.37 9.01 -10.73
CA GLY A 241 5.99 7.76 -11.16
C GLY A 241 6.56 6.94 -10.00
N LEU A 242 7.24 7.57 -9.05
CA LEU A 242 7.75 6.94 -7.83
C LEU A 242 6.64 6.38 -6.94
N GLN A 243 5.46 7.00 -6.97
CA GLN A 243 4.26 6.52 -6.29
C GLN A 243 3.51 5.41 -7.07
N GLY A 244 3.93 5.08 -8.30
CA GLY A 244 3.24 4.12 -9.15
C GLY A 244 1.87 4.60 -9.66
N LEU A 245 1.62 5.92 -9.63
CA LEU A 245 0.35 6.55 -10.02
C LEU A 245 0.31 6.94 -11.50
N ASP A 246 1.30 6.51 -12.28
CA ASP A 246 1.34 6.78 -13.72
C ASP A 246 0.32 5.91 -14.47
N ARG A 247 -0.46 6.53 -15.36
CA ARG A 247 -1.54 5.84 -16.10
C ARG A 247 -1.10 4.62 -16.91
N ARG A 248 0.19 4.47 -17.24
CA ARG A 248 0.73 3.36 -18.04
C ARG A 248 1.41 2.28 -17.20
N GLY A 249 1.63 2.51 -15.90
CA GLY A 249 2.38 1.63 -15.01
C GLY A 249 3.79 1.33 -15.51
N HIS A 250 4.41 2.25 -16.26
CA HIS A 250 5.75 2.06 -16.84
C HIS A 250 6.84 2.32 -15.81
N TRP A 251 6.60 3.21 -14.85
CA TRP A 251 7.54 3.47 -13.74
C TRP A 251 7.78 2.25 -12.86
N ARG A 252 6.88 1.26 -12.88
CA ARG A 252 7.07 -0.05 -12.24
C ARG A 252 8.42 -0.70 -12.59
N LEU A 253 8.92 -0.47 -13.82
CA LEU A 253 10.22 -0.98 -14.24
C LEU A 253 11.39 -0.45 -13.39
N LEU A 254 11.22 0.71 -12.73
CA LEU A 254 12.20 1.32 -11.83
C LEU A 254 11.83 1.20 -10.35
N THR A 255 10.55 1.15 -10.01
CA THR A 255 10.08 1.21 -8.61
C THR A 255 9.80 -0.16 -8.00
N SER A 256 9.42 -1.17 -8.80
CA SER A 256 8.98 -2.47 -8.26
C SER A 256 10.16 -3.29 -7.71
N PRO A 257 10.06 -3.89 -6.53
CA PRO A 257 11.06 -4.84 -6.03
C PRO A 257 10.99 -6.20 -6.76
N SER A 258 9.85 -6.51 -7.40
CA SER A 258 9.57 -7.79 -8.06
C SER A 258 10.16 -7.90 -9.49
N VAL A 259 11.14 -7.08 -9.83
CA VAL A 259 11.84 -7.10 -11.13
C VAL A 259 13.34 -7.05 -10.92
N VAL A 260 14.10 -7.65 -11.84
CA VAL A 260 15.57 -7.65 -11.79
C VAL A 260 16.12 -6.67 -12.81
N ARG A 261 17.07 -5.83 -12.39
CA ARG A 261 17.60 -4.72 -13.19
C ARG A 261 19.09 -4.92 -13.45
N ILE A 262 19.50 -4.77 -14.70
CA ILE A 262 20.90 -4.85 -15.10
C ILE A 262 21.22 -3.62 -15.93
N VAL A 263 22.22 -2.86 -15.49
CA VAL A 263 22.73 -1.71 -16.21
C VAL A 263 23.86 -2.16 -17.12
N VAL A 264 23.76 -1.79 -18.39
CA VAL A 264 24.68 -2.15 -19.48
C VAL A 264 25.00 -0.88 -20.25
N GLN A 265 26.28 -0.66 -20.53
CA GLN A 265 26.72 0.33 -21.49
C GLN A 265 27.39 -0.45 -22.63
N GLU A 266 26.95 -0.20 -23.86
CA GLU A 266 27.65 -0.72 -25.05
C GLU A 266 28.72 0.30 -25.47
N ASP A 267 29.81 -0.19 -26.07
CA ASP A 267 30.90 0.66 -26.53
C ASP A 267 30.42 1.50 -27.72
N GLY A 268 30.17 2.80 -27.51
CA GLY A 268 29.61 3.66 -28.56
C GLY A 268 29.17 5.07 -28.16
N GLY A 269 29.85 5.73 -27.21
CA GLY A 269 29.61 7.14 -26.89
C GLY A 269 30.77 8.02 -27.34
N ASP A 270 30.49 9.23 -27.81
CA ASP A 270 31.52 10.26 -27.99
C ASP A 270 31.88 10.87 -26.61
N ASP A 271 32.87 11.77 -26.55
CA ASP A 271 33.26 12.44 -25.29
C ASP A 271 32.16 13.35 -24.69
N LEU A 272 31.02 13.52 -25.40
CA LEU A 272 29.95 14.48 -25.07
C LEU A 272 28.62 13.82 -24.69
N ASP A 273 28.38 12.57 -25.11
CA ASP A 273 27.16 11.83 -24.83
C ASP A 273 27.45 10.32 -24.62
N ALA A 274 26.61 9.68 -23.82
CA ALA A 274 26.71 8.25 -23.55
C ALA A 274 25.33 7.63 -23.47
N GLU A 275 25.18 6.46 -24.10
CA GLU A 275 23.97 5.66 -23.99
C GLU A 275 24.18 4.53 -22.99
N VAL A 276 23.25 4.41 -22.04
CA VAL A 276 23.25 3.33 -21.04
C VAL A 276 21.88 2.66 -21.06
N SER A 277 21.87 1.36 -21.32
CA SER A 277 20.68 0.53 -21.33
C SER A 277 20.43 -0.10 -19.97
N LEU A 278 19.20 0.01 -19.48
CA LEU A 278 18.70 -0.73 -18.33
C LEU A 278 17.86 -1.91 -18.84
N LEU A 279 18.40 -3.11 -18.72
CA LEU A 279 17.66 -4.34 -18.96
C LEU A 279 16.86 -4.70 -17.71
N VAL A 280 15.57 -4.94 -17.86
CA VAL A 280 14.66 -5.23 -16.76
C VAL A 280 13.93 -6.54 -17.02
N PHE A 281 14.18 -7.55 -16.19
CA PHE A 281 13.38 -8.78 -16.18
C PHE A 281 12.15 -8.57 -15.30
N ASP A 282 10.99 -8.52 -15.92
CA ASP A 282 9.67 -8.46 -15.27
C ASP A 282 8.93 -9.77 -15.55
N PRO A 283 8.73 -10.62 -14.53
CA PRO A 283 8.09 -11.91 -14.72
C PRO A 283 6.62 -11.79 -15.18
N ASN A 284 5.95 -10.64 -14.96
CA ASN A 284 4.52 -10.47 -15.24
C ASN A 284 4.17 -10.28 -16.72
N ARG A 285 5.16 -10.22 -17.62
CA ARG A 285 4.92 -9.89 -19.04
C ARG A 285 5.46 -10.99 -19.95
N GLY A 286 4.66 -11.41 -20.94
CA GLY A 286 5.03 -12.49 -21.88
C GLY A 286 6.33 -12.31 -22.67
N LYS A 287 6.90 -11.10 -22.71
CA LYS A 287 8.32 -10.87 -23.01
C LYS A 287 8.99 -10.39 -21.71
N PRO A 288 9.72 -11.27 -21.00
CA PRO A 288 10.14 -11.00 -19.62
C PRO A 288 11.20 -9.90 -19.56
N VAL A 289 12.11 -9.82 -20.54
CA VAL A 289 13.15 -8.78 -20.56
C VAL A 289 12.69 -7.56 -21.35
N ARG A 290 12.64 -6.42 -20.67
CA ARG A 290 12.43 -5.07 -21.19
C ARG A 290 13.75 -4.32 -21.23
N LEU A 291 13.77 -3.23 -21.99
CA LEU A 291 14.93 -2.36 -22.12
C LEU A 291 14.45 -0.91 -21.97
N VAL A 292 15.14 -0.12 -21.17
CA VAL A 292 14.98 1.34 -21.05
C VAL A 292 16.31 1.98 -21.38
N ARG A 293 16.35 2.83 -22.41
CA ARG A 293 17.57 3.54 -22.84
C ARG A 293 17.67 4.86 -22.09
N PHE A 294 18.81 5.09 -21.45
CA PHE A 294 19.16 6.36 -20.83
C PHE A 294 20.21 7.04 -21.69
N VAL A 295 19.91 8.27 -22.10
CA VAL A 295 20.91 9.16 -22.71
C VAL A 295 21.52 9.99 -21.59
N LEU A 296 22.84 10.06 -21.53
CA LEU A 296 23.57 10.90 -20.62
C LEU A 296 24.36 11.94 -21.40
N LEU A 297 24.32 13.18 -20.95
CA LEU A 297 25.05 14.29 -21.56
C LEU A 297 26.19 14.74 -20.65
N TYR A 298 27.38 14.92 -21.21
CA TYR A 298 28.53 15.46 -20.49
C TYR A 298 28.49 16.99 -20.51
N ALA A 299 28.17 17.60 -19.37
CA ALA A 299 28.09 19.05 -19.22
C ALA A 299 28.71 19.51 -17.90
N GLY A 300 29.54 20.55 -17.94
CA GLY A 300 30.13 21.13 -16.73
C GLY A 300 31.05 20.16 -15.97
N LYS A 301 31.83 19.34 -16.70
CA LYS A 301 32.73 18.28 -16.19
C LYS A 301 32.02 17.09 -15.53
N ARG A 302 30.72 16.90 -15.76
CA ARG A 302 29.91 15.84 -15.16
C ARG A 302 28.92 15.27 -16.17
N TRP A 303 28.59 13.99 -16.01
CA TRP A 303 27.51 13.34 -16.73
C TRP A 303 26.16 13.69 -16.09
N ARG A 304 25.13 13.90 -16.92
CA ARG A 304 23.75 14.16 -16.48
C ARG A 304 22.81 13.22 -17.20
N ILE A 305 21.89 12.60 -16.47
CA ILE A 305 20.89 11.70 -17.06
C ILE A 305 19.76 12.53 -17.66
N GLU A 306 19.42 12.28 -18.92
CA GLU A 306 18.15 12.70 -19.48
C GLU A 306 17.07 11.67 -19.15
N LEU A 307 15.95 12.12 -18.59
CA LEU A 307 14.83 11.22 -18.29
C LEU A 307 14.29 10.63 -19.61
N PRO A 308 14.29 9.30 -19.79
CA PRO A 308 13.77 8.65 -20.98
C PRO A 308 12.33 9.09 -21.29
N SER A 309 11.98 9.27 -22.56
CA SER A 309 10.66 9.77 -22.94
C SER A 309 9.56 8.79 -22.56
N SER A 310 9.85 7.49 -22.60
CA SER A 310 9.01 6.42 -22.06
C SER A 310 8.64 6.61 -20.59
N LEU A 311 9.50 7.21 -19.76
CA LEU A 311 9.18 7.54 -18.37
C LEU A 311 8.54 8.93 -18.24
N ARG A 312 9.01 9.91 -19.03
CA ARG A 312 8.48 11.27 -19.04
C ARG A 312 7.00 11.33 -19.46
N LEU A 313 6.59 10.49 -20.41
CA LEU A 313 5.26 10.45 -21.00
C LEU A 313 4.39 9.30 -20.48
N ALA A 314 4.77 8.69 -19.35
CA ALA A 314 4.06 7.57 -18.75
C ALA A 314 2.64 7.92 -18.22
N ASP A 315 2.32 9.21 -18.10
CA ASP A 315 0.99 9.69 -17.68
C ASP A 315 0.13 10.21 -18.86
N GLU A 316 0.68 10.19 -20.09
CA GLU A 316 -0.02 10.62 -21.30
C GLU A 316 -1.01 9.57 -21.82
N ASP A 317 -1.79 9.94 -22.83
CA ASP A 317 -2.70 9.02 -23.51
C ASP A 317 -1.95 7.83 -24.16
N ARG A 318 -2.68 6.74 -24.42
CA ARG A 318 -2.08 5.48 -24.88
C ARG A 318 -1.40 5.62 -26.23
N VAL A 319 -1.95 6.44 -27.13
CA VAL A 319 -1.44 6.60 -28.50
C VAL A 319 -0.11 7.34 -28.46
N THR A 320 -0.05 8.46 -27.73
CA THR A 320 1.17 9.25 -27.53
C THR A 320 2.29 8.41 -26.89
N PHE A 321 1.95 7.67 -25.83
CA PHE A 321 2.90 6.77 -25.17
C PHE A 321 3.44 5.67 -26.10
N GLN A 322 2.56 4.98 -26.84
CA GLN A 322 2.99 3.92 -27.76
C GLN A 322 3.86 4.45 -28.90
N ARG A 323 3.51 5.59 -29.49
CA ARG A 323 4.30 6.22 -30.55
C ARG A 323 5.72 6.52 -30.08
N THR A 324 5.86 7.02 -28.85
CA THR A 324 7.16 7.30 -28.23
C THR A 324 7.98 6.03 -28.06
N LEU A 325 7.38 4.96 -27.53
CA LEU A 325 8.07 3.67 -27.38
C LEU A 325 8.56 3.08 -28.71
N PHE A 326 7.84 3.31 -29.81
CA PHE A 326 8.29 2.88 -31.13
C PHE A 326 9.43 3.72 -31.69
N GLN A 327 9.50 5.01 -31.33
CA GLN A 327 10.59 5.90 -31.77
C GLN A 327 11.90 5.63 -31.04
N GLU A 328 11.83 5.13 -29.80
CA GLU A 328 13.01 4.79 -28.98
C GLU A 328 13.54 3.35 -29.22
N GLN A 329 12.90 2.56 -30.10
CA GLN A 329 13.27 1.16 -30.33
C GLN A 329 14.16 1.00 -31.56
N ASP A 330 15.35 0.40 -31.35
CA ASP A 330 16.08 -0.30 -32.40
C ASP A 330 15.80 -1.81 -32.25
N HIS A 331 15.06 -2.40 -33.18
CA HIS A 331 14.59 -3.78 -33.04
C HIS A 331 15.71 -4.83 -33.01
N ASP A 332 16.77 -4.63 -33.77
CA ASP A 332 17.83 -5.62 -33.94
C ASP A 332 18.83 -5.54 -32.77
N GLU A 333 19.27 -4.32 -32.43
CA GLU A 333 20.16 -4.08 -31.29
C GLU A 333 19.49 -4.41 -29.96
N ASP A 334 18.24 -3.97 -29.75
CA ASP A 334 17.48 -4.30 -28.54
C ASP A 334 17.30 -5.81 -28.40
N GLY A 335 17.09 -6.52 -29.51
CA GLY A 335 16.95 -7.97 -29.53
C GLY A 335 18.20 -8.65 -29.00
N ASN A 336 19.37 -8.25 -29.50
CA ASN A 336 20.66 -8.78 -29.10
C ASN A 336 20.97 -8.49 -27.61
N LEU A 337 20.72 -7.26 -27.16
CA LEU A 337 20.91 -6.87 -25.76
C LEU A 337 20.01 -7.66 -24.81
N ARG A 338 18.72 -7.79 -25.12
CA ARG A 338 17.77 -8.57 -24.32
C ARG A 338 18.17 -10.04 -24.22
N ASN A 339 18.71 -10.62 -25.30
CA ASN A 339 19.15 -12.01 -25.34
C ASN A 339 20.40 -12.29 -24.48
N ARG A 340 21.11 -11.25 -24.04
CA ARG A 340 22.31 -11.33 -23.18
C ARG A 340 22.00 -11.14 -21.69
N PHE A 341 20.74 -10.90 -21.30
CA PHE A 341 20.34 -10.55 -19.93
C PHE A 341 20.90 -11.54 -18.88
N GLU A 342 20.67 -12.84 -19.07
CA GLU A 342 21.01 -13.87 -18.09
C GLU A 342 22.53 -13.99 -17.92
N MET A 343 23.29 -13.92 -19.02
CA MET A 343 24.74 -13.90 -18.96
C MET A 343 25.25 -12.67 -18.20
N LEU A 344 24.68 -11.50 -18.47
CA LEU A 344 25.06 -10.26 -17.78
C LEU A 344 24.67 -10.29 -16.30
N PHE A 345 23.55 -10.92 -15.96
CA PHE A 345 23.10 -11.11 -14.59
C PHE A 345 24.14 -11.90 -13.80
N GLU A 346 24.53 -13.06 -14.34
CA GLU A 346 25.47 -13.98 -13.71
C GLU A 346 26.87 -13.37 -13.54
N LYS A 347 27.28 -12.48 -14.46
CA LYS A 347 28.54 -11.74 -14.35
C LYS A 347 28.50 -10.66 -13.27
N GLN A 348 27.35 -10.02 -13.04
CA GLN A 348 27.22 -8.89 -12.11
C GLN A 348 26.84 -9.31 -10.68
N HIS A 349 26.34 -10.53 -10.47
CA HIS A 349 25.86 -10.99 -9.16
C HIS A 349 26.54 -12.28 -8.76
N GLU A 350 27.09 -12.33 -7.55
CA GLU A 350 27.66 -13.56 -7.00
C GLU A 350 26.59 -14.63 -6.78
N PRO A 351 26.87 -15.91 -7.10
CA PRO A 351 25.92 -16.99 -6.86
C PRO A 351 25.68 -17.21 -5.37
N LEU A 352 24.46 -17.59 -5.00
CA LEU A 352 24.12 -18.10 -3.67
C LEU A 352 24.10 -19.62 -3.70
N ARG A 353 24.69 -20.23 -2.67
CA ARG A 353 24.83 -21.69 -2.52
C ARG A 353 24.61 -22.06 -1.06
N ALA A 354 24.11 -23.27 -0.83
CA ALA A 354 23.95 -23.82 0.51
C ALA A 354 24.72 -25.13 0.64
N ASP A 355 25.21 -25.44 1.83
CA ASP A 355 25.99 -26.65 2.09
C ASP A 355 25.10 -27.91 2.10
N THR A 356 23.87 -27.74 2.60
CA THR A 356 22.84 -28.78 2.66
C THR A 356 21.57 -28.39 1.90
N LEU A 357 20.80 -29.40 1.47
CA LEU A 357 19.54 -29.17 0.78
C LEU A 357 18.50 -28.51 1.70
N LYS A 358 18.54 -28.81 3.00
CA LYS A 358 17.65 -28.22 4.00
C LYS A 358 17.91 -26.72 4.16
N GLU A 359 19.17 -26.30 4.31
CA GLU A 359 19.55 -24.88 4.36
C GLU A 359 19.16 -24.15 3.07
N ALA A 360 19.31 -24.78 1.91
CA ALA A 360 18.83 -24.23 0.65
C ALA A 360 17.30 -23.97 0.70
N GLY A 361 16.54 -24.91 1.28
CA GLY A 361 15.10 -24.79 1.46
C GLY A 361 14.68 -23.66 2.40
N GLU A 362 15.35 -23.52 3.55
CA GLU A 362 15.09 -22.45 4.51
C GLU A 362 15.39 -21.07 3.90
N GLU A 363 16.54 -20.94 3.22
CA GLU A 363 16.95 -19.68 2.60
C GLU A 363 16.09 -19.29 1.39
N LEU A 364 15.73 -20.26 0.52
CA LEU A 364 14.80 -20.00 -0.58
C LEU A 364 13.40 -19.65 -0.05
N GLY A 365 12.94 -20.31 1.01
CA GLY A 365 11.69 -19.95 1.68
C GLY A 365 11.71 -18.50 2.19
N ARG A 366 12.81 -18.07 2.82
CA ARG A 366 13.00 -16.68 3.26
C ARG A 366 12.98 -15.69 2.10
N ILE A 367 13.70 -15.98 1.01
CA ILE A 367 13.73 -15.12 -0.19
C ILE A 367 12.34 -14.96 -0.81
N LEU A 368 11.57 -16.06 -0.89
CA LEU A 368 10.18 -16.04 -1.38
C LEU A 368 9.23 -15.28 -0.44
N GLN A 369 9.55 -15.16 0.86
CA GLN A 369 8.77 -14.33 1.78
C GLN A 369 9.16 -12.85 1.70
N GLU A 370 10.46 -12.56 1.54
CA GLU A 370 10.99 -11.20 1.44
C GLU A 370 10.69 -10.52 0.10
N GLY A 371 10.34 -11.29 -0.94
CA GLY A 371 9.93 -10.74 -2.23
C GLY A 371 11.09 -10.22 -3.10
N SER A 372 12.30 -10.79 -2.98
CA SER A 372 13.44 -10.44 -3.82
C SER A 372 13.70 -11.43 -4.97
N LEU A 373 13.21 -11.10 -6.17
CA LEU A 373 13.46 -11.90 -7.38
C LEU A 373 14.96 -11.97 -7.73
N GLU A 374 15.71 -10.91 -7.43
CA GLU A 374 17.16 -10.88 -7.64
C GLU A 374 17.87 -11.95 -6.80
N GLN A 375 17.57 -12.02 -5.50
CA GLN A 375 18.16 -13.04 -4.62
C GLN A 375 17.74 -14.45 -5.06
N PHE A 376 16.49 -14.63 -5.51
CA PHE A 376 16.01 -15.90 -6.04
C PHE A 376 16.81 -16.35 -7.27
N PHE A 377 17.12 -15.43 -8.19
CA PHE A 377 17.95 -15.71 -9.37
C PHE A 377 19.43 -16.01 -9.01
N ARG A 378 19.95 -15.52 -7.88
CA ARG A 378 21.32 -15.85 -7.46
C ARG A 378 21.50 -17.32 -7.09
N PHE A 379 20.42 -18.02 -6.71
CA PHE A 379 20.43 -19.46 -6.42
C PHE A 379 20.47 -20.35 -7.64
N VAL A 380 20.38 -19.80 -8.86
CA VAL A 380 20.45 -20.57 -10.10
C VAL A 380 21.82 -21.23 -10.25
N HIS A 381 21.81 -22.51 -10.63
CA HIS A 381 23.03 -23.22 -11.00
C HIS A 381 23.62 -22.60 -12.27
N ARG A 382 24.93 -22.37 -12.26
CA ARG A 382 25.64 -21.71 -13.34
C ARG A 382 26.67 -22.68 -13.89
N SER A 383 26.60 -22.93 -15.18
CA SER A 383 27.54 -23.81 -15.87
C SER A 383 27.83 -23.28 -17.27
N ASP A 384 29.10 -23.35 -17.68
CA ASP A 384 29.53 -23.04 -19.04
C ASP A 384 29.00 -24.05 -20.06
N ASP A 385 28.50 -25.20 -19.59
CA ASP A 385 27.89 -26.21 -20.43
C ASP A 385 26.46 -25.88 -20.88
N LEU A 386 25.80 -24.92 -20.23
CA LEU A 386 24.47 -24.48 -20.64
C LEU A 386 24.55 -23.64 -21.91
N SER A 387 23.79 -24.04 -22.93
CA SER A 387 23.54 -23.17 -24.07
C SER A 387 22.80 -21.90 -23.64
N GLU A 388 22.95 -20.81 -24.39
CA GLU A 388 22.22 -19.56 -24.11
C GLU A 388 20.70 -19.77 -24.07
N SER A 389 20.18 -20.67 -24.92
CA SER A 389 18.75 -20.98 -24.96
C SER A 389 18.30 -21.70 -23.69
N GLU A 390 19.09 -22.64 -23.18
CA GLU A 390 18.80 -23.33 -21.91
C GLU A 390 18.83 -22.33 -20.75
N ARG A 391 19.82 -21.44 -20.72
CA ARG A 391 19.95 -20.38 -19.70
C ARG A 391 18.71 -19.46 -19.71
N ARG A 392 18.36 -18.88 -20.87
CA ARG A 392 17.16 -18.04 -21.03
C ARG A 392 15.90 -18.75 -20.56
N THR A 393 15.78 -20.02 -20.92
CA THR A 393 14.60 -20.80 -20.57
C THR A 393 14.54 -21.05 -19.06
N ALA A 394 15.65 -21.33 -18.39
CA ALA A 394 15.70 -21.50 -16.94
C ALA A 394 15.21 -20.25 -16.19
N TYR A 395 15.72 -19.06 -16.52
CA TYR A 395 15.29 -17.81 -15.89
C TYR A 395 13.82 -17.50 -16.17
N ARG A 396 13.32 -17.77 -17.38
CA ARG A 396 11.88 -17.62 -17.70
C ARG A 396 11.01 -18.50 -16.81
N TYR A 397 11.35 -19.79 -16.63
CA TYR A 397 10.60 -20.68 -15.74
C TYR A 397 10.67 -20.26 -14.28
N LEU A 398 11.80 -19.74 -13.82
CA LEU A 398 11.91 -19.19 -12.48
C LEU A 398 11.07 -17.93 -12.31
N GLY A 399 10.94 -17.11 -13.36
CA GLY A 399 9.96 -16.03 -13.41
C GLY A 399 8.51 -16.54 -13.36
N GLU A 400 8.20 -17.65 -14.04
CA GLU A 400 6.88 -18.29 -13.98
C GLU A 400 6.60 -18.83 -12.56
N PHE A 401 7.54 -19.56 -11.96
CA PHE A 401 7.47 -19.99 -10.55
C PHE A 401 7.31 -18.79 -9.62
N TRP A 402 8.08 -17.72 -9.82
CA TRP A 402 7.96 -16.50 -9.04
C TRP A 402 6.55 -15.92 -9.09
N ASN A 403 5.94 -15.86 -10.28
CA ASN A 403 4.57 -15.39 -10.44
C ASN A 403 3.54 -16.32 -9.79
N GLU A 404 3.77 -17.63 -9.77
CA GLU A 404 2.90 -18.57 -9.05
C GLU A 404 2.93 -18.30 -7.54
N VAL A 405 4.09 -17.92 -7.00
CA VAL A 405 4.25 -17.59 -5.57
C VAL A 405 3.79 -16.17 -5.24
N HIS A 406 3.97 -15.22 -6.16
CA HIS A 406 3.76 -13.78 -5.93
C HIS A 406 2.82 -13.17 -6.96
N GLU A 407 1.63 -13.75 -7.19
CA GLU A 407 0.67 -13.26 -8.19
C GLU A 407 0.11 -11.86 -7.83
N ASP A 408 0.95 -10.83 -7.95
CA ASP A 408 0.91 -9.53 -7.26
C ASP A 408 -0.12 -8.53 -7.85
N GLY A 409 -1.24 -9.04 -8.34
CA GLY A 409 -2.33 -8.21 -8.88
C GLY A 409 -3.68 -8.90 -8.97
N LYS A 410 -3.77 -10.21 -8.72
CA LYS A 410 -5.02 -10.97 -8.86
C LYS A 410 -5.38 -11.82 -7.64
N ALA A 411 -4.40 -12.22 -6.83
CA ALA A 411 -4.64 -13.04 -5.66
C ALA A 411 -3.60 -12.77 -4.57
N ALA A 412 -3.98 -13.09 -3.33
CA ALA A 412 -3.00 -13.27 -2.27
C ALA A 412 -2.34 -14.62 -2.49
N ALA A 413 -1.03 -14.67 -2.38
CA ALA A 413 -0.29 -15.92 -2.45
C ALA A 413 0.77 -15.97 -1.34
N GLY A 414 1.03 -17.16 -0.84
CA GLY A 414 2.08 -17.44 0.12
C GLY A 414 2.66 -18.82 -0.16
N SER A 415 3.88 -19.07 0.31
CA SER A 415 4.52 -20.37 0.17
C SER A 415 5.07 -20.87 1.50
N GLU A 416 5.05 -22.19 1.67
CA GLU A 416 5.63 -22.88 2.81
C GLU A 416 6.38 -24.12 2.32
N LEU A 417 7.62 -24.31 2.79
CA LEU A 417 8.37 -25.54 2.49
C LEU A 417 7.78 -26.68 3.31
N ILE A 418 7.29 -27.73 2.64
CA ILE A 418 6.65 -28.86 3.30
C ILE A 418 7.49 -30.13 3.29
N GLU A 419 8.41 -30.30 2.33
CA GLU A 419 9.22 -31.51 2.24
C GLU A 419 10.55 -31.26 1.51
N VAL A 420 11.55 -32.06 1.89
CA VAL A 420 12.88 -32.08 1.27
C VAL A 420 13.22 -33.51 0.88
N ILE A 421 13.37 -33.75 -0.42
CA ILE A 421 13.68 -35.09 -0.97
C ILE A 421 15.09 -35.05 -1.54
N GLU A 422 16.00 -35.84 -0.97
CA GLU A 422 17.42 -35.87 -1.37
C GLU A 422 17.83 -37.25 -1.90
N ASN A 423 18.66 -37.25 -2.94
CA ASN A 423 19.32 -38.44 -3.47
C ASN A 423 20.70 -38.08 -4.08
N GLY A 424 21.75 -38.22 -3.27
CA GLY A 424 23.11 -37.90 -3.69
C GLY A 424 23.29 -36.42 -3.98
N ASP A 425 23.53 -36.06 -5.25
CA ASP A 425 23.68 -34.68 -5.72
C ASP A 425 22.41 -34.13 -6.38
N ALA A 426 21.29 -34.84 -6.27
CA ALA A 426 19.97 -34.40 -6.73
C ALA A 426 19.04 -34.17 -5.53
N GLY A 427 18.27 -33.09 -5.58
CA GLY A 427 17.38 -32.69 -4.50
C GLY A 427 16.10 -32.07 -5.03
N MET A 428 15.04 -32.14 -4.23
CA MET A 428 13.78 -31.47 -4.52
C MET A 428 13.23 -30.83 -3.25
N LEU A 429 12.93 -29.55 -3.35
CA LEU A 429 12.19 -28.79 -2.35
C LEU A 429 10.74 -28.75 -2.78
N VAL A 430 9.84 -29.20 -1.91
CA VAL A 430 8.40 -29.18 -2.20
C VAL A 430 7.78 -28.02 -1.44
N PHE A 431 7.33 -27.01 -2.18
CA PHE A 431 6.60 -25.88 -1.61
C PHE A 431 5.10 -26.11 -1.73
N HIS A 432 4.37 -25.81 -0.66
CA HIS A 432 2.93 -25.64 -0.71
C HIS A 432 2.62 -24.18 -1.04
N LEU A 433 2.04 -23.94 -2.22
CA LEU A 433 1.57 -22.63 -2.64
C LEU A 433 0.11 -22.46 -2.24
N ILE A 434 -0.15 -21.48 -1.39
CA ILE A 434 -1.49 -21.12 -0.93
C ILE A 434 -1.87 -19.85 -1.68
N SER A 435 -2.84 -19.94 -2.58
CA SER A 435 -3.31 -18.81 -3.38
C SER A 435 -4.82 -18.64 -3.28
N THR A 436 -5.26 -17.39 -3.18
CA THR A 436 -6.69 -17.05 -3.22
C THR A 436 -7.29 -17.10 -4.64
N ALA A 437 -6.49 -17.34 -5.69
CA ALA A 437 -6.97 -17.63 -7.04
C ALA A 437 -7.28 -19.12 -7.25
N GLN A 438 -6.60 -20.02 -6.53
CA GLN A 438 -6.70 -21.47 -6.71
C GLN A 438 -7.47 -22.09 -5.54
N ILE A 439 -8.79 -21.88 -5.51
CA ILE A 439 -9.58 -22.24 -4.32
C ILE A 439 -9.88 -23.75 -4.23
N GLU A 440 -9.71 -24.49 -5.31
CA GLU A 440 -10.12 -25.90 -5.37
C GLU A 440 -8.98 -26.90 -5.19
N ARG A 441 -7.71 -26.48 -5.11
CA ARG A 441 -6.57 -27.41 -5.01
C ARG A 441 -5.40 -26.83 -4.23
N LEU A 442 -4.92 -27.60 -3.25
CA LEU A 442 -3.57 -27.48 -2.71
C LEU A 442 -2.58 -27.64 -3.86
N ASN A 443 -1.76 -26.63 -4.10
CA ASN A 443 -0.76 -26.68 -5.15
C ASN A 443 0.60 -26.98 -4.53
N LEU A 444 1.12 -28.17 -4.83
CA LEU A 444 2.47 -28.55 -4.48
C LEU A 444 3.37 -28.23 -5.67
N THR A 445 4.26 -27.27 -5.50
CA THR A 445 5.19 -26.83 -6.53
C THR A 445 6.59 -27.30 -6.18
N PRO A 446 7.10 -28.35 -6.84
CA PRO A 446 8.44 -28.84 -6.61
C PRO A 446 9.49 -27.96 -7.31
N LEU A 447 10.57 -27.66 -6.61
CA LEU A 447 11.76 -26.99 -7.13
C LEU A 447 12.94 -27.97 -7.08
N VAL A 448 13.52 -28.28 -8.25
CA VAL A 448 14.62 -29.24 -8.36
C VAL A 448 15.95 -28.53 -8.16
N LEU A 449 16.76 -29.07 -7.25
CA LEU A 449 18.09 -28.60 -6.93
C LEU A 449 19.12 -29.67 -7.29
N MET A 450 20.34 -29.21 -7.54
CA MET A 450 21.49 -30.07 -7.75
C MET A 450 22.68 -29.58 -6.91
N LYS A 451 23.54 -30.51 -6.52
CA LYS A 451 24.77 -30.24 -5.79
C LYS A 451 25.97 -30.31 -6.72
N ASP A 452 26.81 -29.29 -6.66
CA ASP A 452 28.15 -29.31 -7.23
C ASP A 452 29.20 -29.00 -6.13
N GLU A 453 30.45 -28.78 -6.52
CA GLU A 453 31.55 -28.47 -5.60
C GLU A 453 31.31 -27.17 -4.81
N SER A 454 30.50 -26.25 -5.34
CA SER A 454 30.14 -24.98 -4.71
C SER A 454 28.93 -25.06 -3.79
N GLY A 455 28.22 -26.19 -3.76
CA GLY A 455 27.04 -26.43 -2.93
C GLY A 455 25.76 -26.67 -3.73
N TRP A 456 24.62 -26.55 -3.06
CA TRP A 456 23.29 -26.73 -3.64
C TRP A 456 22.82 -25.47 -4.38
N ALA A 457 22.26 -25.68 -5.57
CA ALA A 457 21.72 -24.63 -6.43
C ALA A 457 20.49 -25.14 -7.21
N ILE A 458 19.63 -24.24 -7.67
CA ILE A 458 18.46 -24.57 -8.48
C ILE A 458 18.92 -25.06 -9.87
N SER A 459 18.48 -26.26 -10.26
CA SER A 459 18.92 -26.88 -11.51
C SER A 459 18.42 -26.12 -12.74
N PRO A 460 19.24 -25.88 -13.77
CA PRO A 460 18.82 -25.26 -15.02
C PRO A 460 18.28 -26.34 -15.97
N GLY A 461 16.99 -26.31 -16.27
CA GLY A 461 16.35 -27.31 -17.14
C GLY A 461 14.84 -27.10 -17.18
N VAL A 462 14.29 -27.08 -18.40
CA VAL A 462 12.90 -26.73 -18.73
C VAL A 462 11.91 -27.63 -17.98
N THR A 463 11.18 -27.02 -17.03
CA THR A 463 10.10 -27.56 -16.18
C THR A 463 10.45 -28.76 -15.30
N THR A 464 10.54 -28.56 -13.97
CA THR A 464 10.14 -29.59 -12.98
C THR A 464 10.76 -31.00 -13.14
N SER A 465 11.91 -31.10 -13.81
CA SER A 465 12.54 -32.37 -14.23
C SER A 465 14.08 -32.34 -14.23
N GLY A 466 14.70 -31.17 -13.99
CA GLY A 466 16.11 -31.02 -13.64
C GLY A 466 17.16 -31.18 -14.75
N ASN A 467 16.78 -31.62 -15.95
CA ASN A 467 17.73 -32.04 -16.98
C ASN A 467 18.07 -30.95 -18.03
N TYR A 468 19.37 -30.78 -18.33
CA TYR A 468 19.88 -30.05 -19.49
C TYR A 468 20.73 -30.94 -20.39
N THR A 469 21.01 -30.51 -21.62
CA THR A 469 21.51 -31.37 -22.71
C THR A 469 22.81 -32.11 -22.38
N LYS A 470 23.70 -31.48 -21.61
CA LYS A 470 25.02 -32.02 -21.22
C LYS A 470 25.04 -32.67 -19.83
N LEU A 471 23.90 -32.76 -19.14
CA LEU A 471 23.86 -33.43 -17.84
C LEU A 471 24.07 -34.94 -18.03
N GLY A 472 25.10 -35.49 -17.38
CA GLY A 472 25.47 -36.91 -17.48
C GLY A 472 24.37 -37.85 -16.98
N ASP A 473 24.32 -39.05 -17.56
CA ASP A 473 23.23 -40.02 -17.36
C ASP A 473 23.02 -40.42 -15.89
N GLU A 474 24.10 -40.54 -15.11
CA GLU A 474 23.99 -40.86 -13.67
C GLU A 474 23.31 -39.75 -12.86
N LYS A 475 23.58 -38.47 -13.18
CA LYS A 475 22.95 -37.33 -12.51
C LYS A 475 21.50 -37.19 -12.93
N ARG A 476 21.21 -37.43 -14.21
CA ARG A 476 19.86 -37.51 -14.75
C ARG A 476 19.03 -38.59 -14.06
N GLY A 477 19.57 -39.80 -13.92
CA GLY A 477 18.91 -40.90 -13.22
C GLY A 477 18.59 -40.58 -11.76
N ARG A 478 19.50 -39.90 -11.05
CA ARG A 478 19.25 -39.43 -9.67
C ARG A 478 18.13 -38.40 -9.58
N GLN A 479 18.07 -37.44 -10.51
CA GLN A 479 16.98 -36.46 -10.56
C GLN A 479 15.63 -37.10 -10.89
N GLU A 480 15.61 -38.09 -11.80
CA GLU A 480 14.41 -38.88 -12.09
C GLU A 480 13.94 -39.67 -10.87
N GLU A 481 14.86 -40.23 -10.08
CA GLU A 481 14.53 -40.94 -8.84
C GLU A 481 13.91 -40.02 -7.78
N VAL A 482 14.49 -38.84 -7.55
CA VAL A 482 13.90 -37.83 -6.64
C VAL A 482 12.48 -37.47 -7.07
N ARG A 483 12.24 -37.33 -8.38
CA ARG A 483 10.92 -37.05 -8.94
C ARG A 483 9.97 -38.24 -8.77
N SER A 484 10.45 -39.47 -8.92
CA SER A 484 9.65 -40.68 -8.63
C SER A 484 9.18 -40.68 -7.18
N ARG A 485 10.09 -40.45 -6.24
CA ARG A 485 9.77 -40.37 -4.80
C ARG A 485 8.75 -39.28 -4.50
N TYR A 486 8.86 -38.10 -5.12
CA TYR A 486 7.86 -37.04 -4.99
C TYR A 486 6.48 -37.51 -5.48
N ASN A 487 6.42 -38.12 -6.65
CA ASN A 487 5.15 -38.60 -7.21
C ASN A 487 4.53 -39.71 -6.34
N GLU A 488 5.34 -40.58 -5.75
CA GLU A 488 4.91 -41.64 -4.83
C GLU A 488 4.34 -41.07 -3.51
N GLN A 489 4.95 -40.00 -2.99
CA GLN A 489 4.56 -39.37 -1.71
C GLN A 489 3.51 -38.26 -1.87
N LYS A 490 3.14 -37.89 -3.11
CA LYS A 490 2.33 -36.71 -3.41
C LYS A 490 1.03 -36.63 -2.61
N ASP A 491 0.29 -37.73 -2.51
CA ASP A 491 -0.98 -37.77 -1.78
C ASP A 491 -0.81 -37.57 -0.27
N GLU A 492 0.30 -38.07 0.30
CA GLU A 492 0.63 -37.86 1.72
C GLU A 492 1.05 -36.41 1.97
N LEU A 493 1.83 -35.82 1.06
CA LEU A 493 2.23 -34.42 1.11
C LEU A 493 1.04 -33.47 0.98
N ILE A 494 0.06 -33.80 0.13
CA ILE A 494 -1.20 -33.05 0.04
C ILE A 494 -1.92 -33.09 1.40
N LYS A 495 -2.05 -34.26 2.03
CA LYS A 495 -2.67 -34.38 3.37
C LYS A 495 -1.92 -33.56 4.43
N LYS A 496 -0.59 -33.61 4.42
CA LYS A 496 0.28 -32.82 5.31
C LYS A 496 0.06 -31.31 5.11
N ALA A 497 0.00 -30.86 3.85
CA ALA A 497 -0.27 -29.48 3.49
C ALA A 497 -1.69 -29.03 3.92
N THR A 498 -2.71 -29.87 3.73
CA THR A 498 -4.08 -29.61 4.22
C THR A 498 -4.08 -29.41 5.73
N ALA A 499 -3.49 -30.35 6.46
CA ALA A 499 -3.46 -30.32 7.92
C ALA A 499 -2.70 -29.09 8.44
N GLY A 500 -1.59 -28.72 7.79
CA GLY A 500 -0.83 -27.50 8.10
C GLY A 500 -1.65 -26.23 7.89
N LEU A 501 -2.40 -26.13 6.78
CA LEU A 501 -3.28 -25.00 6.52
C LEU A 501 -4.42 -24.92 7.54
N LEU A 502 -5.11 -26.04 7.80
CA LEU A 502 -6.21 -26.10 8.77
C LEU A 502 -5.74 -25.74 10.19
N GLY A 503 -4.53 -26.17 10.58
CA GLY A 503 -3.93 -25.87 11.87
C GLY A 503 -3.59 -24.40 12.11
N ARG A 504 -3.68 -23.53 11.10
CA ARG A 504 -3.51 -22.08 11.25
C ARG A 504 -4.77 -21.39 11.81
N PHE A 505 -5.91 -22.07 11.75
CA PHE A 505 -7.18 -21.54 12.23
C PHE A 505 -7.60 -22.24 13.51
N VAL A 506 -8.45 -21.57 14.28
CA VAL A 506 -9.16 -22.17 15.42
C VAL A 506 -10.64 -22.37 15.08
N GLY A 507 -11.34 -23.22 15.82
CA GLY A 507 -12.80 -23.36 15.67
C GLY A 507 -13.54 -22.12 16.19
N ALA A 508 -14.53 -21.64 15.45
CA ALA A 508 -15.37 -20.49 15.81
C ALA A 508 -16.45 -20.86 16.84
N LYS A 509 -16.02 -21.35 18.01
CA LYS A 509 -16.89 -21.63 19.16
C LYS A 509 -16.65 -20.62 20.29
N PRO A 510 -17.67 -19.89 20.76
CA PRO A 510 -17.51 -19.00 21.90
C PRO A 510 -17.09 -19.77 23.14
N GLY A 511 -16.06 -19.29 23.84
CA GLY A 511 -15.71 -19.77 25.16
C GLY A 511 -16.81 -19.42 26.16
N GLU A 512 -17.15 -20.37 27.03
CA GLU A 512 -18.19 -20.17 28.04
C GLU A 512 -17.88 -18.94 28.91
N GLY A 513 -18.84 -18.01 29.00
CA GLY A 513 -18.70 -16.77 29.77
C GLY A 513 -17.72 -15.73 29.22
N LYS A 514 -17.07 -15.99 28.07
CA LYS A 514 -16.17 -15.02 27.44
C LYS A 514 -16.94 -13.97 26.65
N VAL A 515 -16.40 -12.75 26.64
CA VAL A 515 -16.95 -11.60 25.91
C VAL A 515 -15.83 -10.99 25.07
N VAL A 516 -16.15 -10.50 23.87
CA VAL A 516 -15.22 -9.72 23.05
C VAL A 516 -15.39 -8.23 23.38
N GLY A 517 -14.32 -7.60 23.86
CA GLY A 517 -14.29 -6.14 24.07
C GLY A 517 -14.34 -5.39 22.74
N LYS A 518 -14.90 -4.16 22.73
CA LYS A 518 -14.96 -3.36 21.50
C LYS A 518 -13.57 -2.95 21.01
N GLU A 519 -12.71 -2.49 21.92
CA GLU A 519 -11.33 -2.11 21.57
C GLU A 519 -10.56 -3.32 21.03
N GLU A 520 -10.67 -4.48 21.70
CA GLU A 520 -10.00 -5.71 21.31
C GLU A 520 -10.45 -6.21 19.92
N ALA A 521 -11.75 -6.13 19.61
CA ALA A 521 -12.27 -6.45 18.28
C ALA A 521 -11.71 -5.52 17.20
N SER A 522 -11.65 -4.23 17.49
CA SER A 522 -11.17 -3.18 16.57
C SER A 522 -9.68 -3.37 16.28
N GLU A 523 -8.86 -3.58 17.31
CA GLU A 523 -7.43 -3.85 17.19
C GLU A 523 -7.15 -5.12 16.38
N LEU A 524 -7.91 -6.19 16.60
CA LEU A 524 -7.77 -7.44 15.87
C LEU A 524 -8.08 -7.27 14.37
N VAL A 525 -9.16 -6.57 14.04
CA VAL A 525 -9.55 -6.29 12.65
C VAL A 525 -8.54 -5.36 11.98
N ALA A 526 -8.06 -4.32 12.67
CA ALA A 526 -7.01 -3.45 12.17
C ALA A 526 -5.71 -4.22 11.89
N LYS A 527 -5.29 -5.11 12.80
CA LYS A 527 -4.13 -5.99 12.61
C LYS A 527 -4.29 -6.93 11.42
N PHE A 528 -5.46 -7.54 11.28
CA PHE A 528 -5.77 -8.40 10.13
C PHE A 528 -5.69 -7.63 8.81
N ARG A 529 -6.32 -6.45 8.73
CA ARG A 529 -6.28 -5.59 7.55
C ARG A 529 -4.88 -5.10 7.21
N ALA A 530 -4.07 -4.74 8.21
CA ALA A 530 -2.68 -4.34 8.02
C ALA A 530 -1.85 -5.49 7.39
N ARG A 531 -1.99 -6.72 7.91
CA ARG A 531 -1.34 -7.92 7.34
C ARG A 531 -1.73 -8.14 5.87
N LEU A 532 -2.99 -7.93 5.50
CA LEU A 532 -3.43 -8.02 4.09
C LEU A 532 -2.80 -6.92 3.20
N ARG A 533 -2.74 -5.68 3.69
CA ARG A 533 -2.07 -4.55 2.99
C ARG A 533 -0.58 -4.82 2.77
N GLU A 534 0.06 -5.42 3.77
CA GLU A 534 1.49 -5.81 3.74
C GLU A 534 1.79 -7.04 2.87
N GLY A 535 0.77 -7.74 2.33
CA GLY A 535 0.99 -8.95 1.52
C GLY A 535 1.13 -10.25 2.33
N LYS A 536 0.94 -10.21 3.66
CA LYS A 536 1.21 -11.32 4.58
C LYS A 536 -0.01 -12.21 4.78
N LEU A 537 -0.37 -12.96 3.74
CA LEU A 537 -1.57 -13.82 3.74
C LEU A 537 -1.56 -14.85 4.89
N LEU A 538 -0.46 -15.59 5.04
CA LEU A 538 -0.39 -16.68 6.03
C LEU A 538 -0.48 -16.17 7.47
N GLU A 539 0.10 -15.02 7.74
CA GLU A 539 -0.03 -14.35 9.03
C GLU A 539 -1.46 -13.84 9.24
N ALA A 540 -2.15 -13.37 8.19
CA ALA A 540 -3.54 -12.93 8.31
C ALA A 540 -4.47 -14.10 8.74
N PHE A 541 -4.18 -15.34 8.33
CA PHE A 541 -4.94 -16.52 8.78
C PHE A 541 -4.84 -16.80 10.28
N GLU A 542 -3.73 -16.43 10.94
CA GLU A 542 -3.58 -16.61 12.39
C GLU A 542 -4.58 -15.76 13.20
N CYS A 543 -5.12 -14.69 12.60
CA CYS A 543 -6.19 -13.89 13.19
C CYS A 543 -7.57 -14.57 13.07
N GLY A 544 -7.64 -15.66 12.31
CA GLY A 544 -8.89 -16.28 11.85
C GLY A 544 -9.37 -17.44 12.72
N ALA A 545 -10.69 -17.61 12.73
CA ALA A 545 -11.41 -18.80 13.15
C ALA A 545 -12.28 -19.28 12.00
N LEU A 546 -12.59 -20.58 11.99
CA LEU A 546 -13.47 -21.21 11.01
C LEU A 546 -14.76 -21.66 11.67
N LEU A 547 -15.87 -21.31 11.04
CA LEU A 547 -17.19 -21.83 11.39
C LEU A 547 -17.31 -23.31 11.02
N ASP A 548 -16.81 -23.65 9.83
CA ASP A 548 -16.73 -25.02 9.31
C ASP A 548 -15.26 -25.50 9.36
N PRO A 549 -14.89 -26.41 10.27
CA PRO A 549 -13.51 -26.90 10.38
C PRO A 549 -13.04 -27.75 9.19
N GLU A 550 -13.96 -28.30 8.38
CA GLU A 550 -13.61 -29.20 7.27
C GLU A 550 -13.49 -28.44 5.95
N GLU A 551 -14.49 -27.60 5.62
CA GLU A 551 -14.56 -26.88 4.35
C GLU A 551 -14.33 -25.36 4.49
N GLY A 552 -14.36 -24.83 5.71
CA GLY A 552 -14.30 -23.39 5.96
C GLY A 552 -13.00 -22.76 5.48
N ALA A 553 -11.87 -23.46 5.50
CA ALA A 553 -10.60 -22.92 5.01
C ALA A 553 -10.64 -22.60 3.50
N TRP A 554 -11.32 -23.42 2.70
CA TRP A 554 -11.48 -23.15 1.27
C TRP A 554 -12.41 -21.96 1.03
N GLU A 555 -13.46 -21.85 1.82
CA GLU A 555 -14.37 -20.71 1.76
C GLU A 555 -13.73 -19.41 2.25
N ALA A 556 -12.86 -19.49 3.26
CA ALA A 556 -12.02 -18.38 3.70
C ALA A 556 -11.06 -17.93 2.59
N LEU A 557 -10.38 -18.86 1.89
CA LEU A 557 -9.53 -18.54 0.73
C LEU A 557 -10.31 -17.84 -0.39
N LYS A 558 -11.51 -18.34 -0.73
CA LYS A 558 -12.46 -17.69 -1.67
C LYS A 558 -12.77 -16.26 -1.26
N ALA A 559 -13.19 -16.07 -0.01
CA ALA A 559 -13.60 -14.76 0.51
C ALA A 559 -12.41 -13.78 0.56
N MET A 560 -11.24 -14.26 0.99
CA MET A 560 -10.04 -13.45 1.15
C MET A 560 -9.44 -12.98 -0.17
N SER A 561 -9.75 -13.63 -1.29
CA SER A 561 -9.33 -13.18 -2.63
C SER A 561 -9.79 -11.75 -2.96
N TYR A 562 -11.01 -11.39 -2.56
CA TYR A 562 -11.54 -10.04 -2.76
C TYR A 562 -11.04 -9.07 -1.70
N GLU A 563 -10.98 -9.51 -0.43
CA GLU A 563 -10.49 -8.68 0.67
C GLU A 563 -9.02 -8.27 0.50
N TYR A 564 -8.16 -9.23 0.12
CA TYR A 564 -6.74 -8.99 -0.10
C TYR A 564 -6.49 -8.03 -1.25
N ARG A 565 -7.13 -8.27 -2.42
CA ARG A 565 -6.98 -7.38 -3.57
C ARG A 565 -7.43 -5.97 -3.25
N GLY A 566 -8.59 -5.83 -2.61
CA GLY A 566 -9.07 -4.53 -2.16
C GLY A 566 -8.09 -3.85 -1.21
N ALA A 567 -7.57 -4.57 -0.22
CA ALA A 567 -6.58 -4.03 0.72
C ALA A 567 -5.27 -3.60 0.04
N ARG A 568 -4.76 -4.36 -0.93
CA ARG A 568 -3.51 -4.05 -1.66
C ARG A 568 -3.64 -2.86 -2.62
N GLN A 569 -4.85 -2.62 -3.13
CA GLN A 569 -5.15 -1.55 -4.08
C GLN A 569 -5.78 -0.32 -3.41
N ALA A 570 -6.06 -0.37 -2.11
CA ALA A 570 -6.71 0.72 -1.40
C ALA A 570 -5.74 1.91 -1.25
N ASP A 571 -6.11 3.04 -1.83
CA ASP A 571 -5.37 4.29 -1.70
C ASP A 571 -5.72 5.02 -0.38
N THR A 572 -6.83 4.63 0.26
CA THR A 572 -7.30 5.21 1.52
C THR A 572 -7.16 4.24 2.70
N PRO A 573 -6.93 4.78 3.91
CA PRO A 573 -7.11 4.01 5.15
C PRO A 573 -8.51 3.43 5.26
N ASP A 574 -8.62 2.24 5.87
CA ASP A 574 -9.92 1.66 6.19
C ASP A 574 -10.61 2.56 7.22
N HIS A 575 -11.88 2.91 7.00
CA HIS A 575 -12.63 3.76 7.91
C HIS A 575 -13.58 2.90 8.76
N GLU A 576 -13.24 2.73 10.03
CA GLU A 576 -14.13 2.10 11.00
C GLU A 576 -15.19 3.10 11.48
N PHE A 577 -16.46 2.80 11.23
CA PHE A 577 -17.58 3.67 11.63
C PHE A 577 -18.49 3.03 12.68
N HIS A 578 -18.36 1.72 12.95
CA HIS A 578 -19.21 1.06 13.95
C HIS A 578 -18.62 -0.24 14.51
N VAL A 579 -18.69 -0.39 15.83
CA VAL A 579 -18.39 -1.62 16.56
C VAL A 579 -19.52 -1.98 17.50
N GLN A 580 -20.07 -3.19 17.31
CA GLN A 580 -21.13 -3.75 18.13
C GLN A 580 -20.64 -5.02 18.81
N SER A 581 -20.70 -5.07 20.14
CA SER A 581 -20.33 -6.25 20.94
C SER A 581 -21.59 -6.89 21.53
N GLY A 582 -21.68 -8.22 21.51
CA GLY A 582 -22.77 -8.99 22.10
C GLY A 582 -22.29 -10.35 22.62
N ASN A 583 -22.28 -10.55 23.94
CA ASN A 583 -21.80 -11.78 24.57
C ASN A 583 -20.45 -12.23 23.98
N GLY A 584 -20.32 -13.50 23.57
CA GLY A 584 -19.11 -14.06 22.96
C GLY A 584 -18.83 -13.64 21.52
N TRP A 585 -19.61 -12.70 20.96
CA TRP A 585 -19.51 -12.24 19.57
C TRP A 585 -19.37 -10.72 19.49
N ALA A 586 -18.69 -10.22 18.45
CA ALA A 586 -18.68 -8.81 18.09
C ALA A 586 -18.67 -8.64 16.58
N ALA A 587 -19.11 -7.47 16.11
CA ALA A 587 -19.08 -7.07 14.71
C ALA A 587 -18.38 -5.72 14.57
N VAL A 588 -17.37 -5.68 13.71
CA VAL A 588 -16.67 -4.46 13.30
C VAL A 588 -17.08 -4.13 11.88
N SER A 589 -17.59 -2.93 11.66
CA SER A 589 -18.07 -2.45 10.36
C SER A 589 -17.10 -1.42 9.80
N LEU A 590 -16.59 -1.69 8.59
CA LEU A 590 -15.64 -0.83 7.91
C LEU A 590 -16.24 -0.28 6.60
N ARG A 591 -15.86 0.94 6.24
CA ARG A 591 -15.90 1.44 4.86
C ARG A 591 -14.50 1.28 4.29
N ILE A 592 -14.39 0.53 3.21
CA ILE A 592 -13.10 0.26 2.54
C ILE A 592 -13.13 0.70 1.09
N ASP A 593 -11.99 1.17 0.60
CA ASP A 593 -11.76 1.35 -0.83
C ASP A 593 -11.61 -0.01 -1.51
N SER A 594 -12.23 -0.15 -2.67
CA SER A 594 -12.17 -1.35 -3.50
C SER A 594 -11.03 -1.30 -4.52
N GLY A 595 -10.28 -0.19 -4.60
CA GLY A 595 -9.12 -0.02 -5.48
C GLY A 595 -9.46 0.28 -6.94
N LEU A 596 -10.75 0.41 -7.28
CA LEU A 596 -11.22 0.67 -8.64
C LEU A 596 -11.84 2.06 -8.84
N GLY A 597 -11.75 2.94 -7.83
CA GLY A 597 -12.36 4.29 -7.89
C GLY A 597 -13.89 4.28 -7.99
N VAL A 598 -14.53 3.17 -7.60
CA VAL A 598 -15.99 2.98 -7.56
C VAL A 598 -16.50 3.11 -6.11
N VAL A 599 -17.82 3.27 -5.95
CA VAL A 599 -18.57 3.20 -4.66
C VAL A 599 -17.89 2.25 -3.66
N PRO A 600 -17.63 2.69 -2.42
CA PRO A 600 -16.88 1.91 -1.44
C PRO A 600 -17.58 0.61 -1.06
N ASP A 601 -16.80 -0.33 -0.53
CA ASP A 601 -17.35 -1.57 0.04
C ASP A 601 -17.55 -1.42 1.55
N TYR A 602 -18.53 -2.16 2.08
CA TYR A 602 -18.93 -2.12 3.48
C TYR A 602 -18.96 -3.54 4.05
N PRO A 603 -17.79 -4.13 4.36
CA PRO A 603 -17.74 -5.41 5.03
C PRO A 603 -18.06 -5.32 6.52
N MET A 604 -18.63 -6.41 7.04
CA MET A 604 -18.76 -6.68 8.46
C MET A 604 -17.80 -7.81 8.83
N TYR A 605 -16.87 -7.53 9.74
CA TYR A 605 -15.98 -8.53 10.32
C TYR A 605 -16.61 -9.07 11.60
N LEU A 606 -16.96 -10.36 11.58
CA LEU A 606 -17.49 -11.07 12.74
C LEU A 606 -16.34 -11.60 13.59
N VAL A 607 -16.33 -11.28 14.89
CA VAL A 607 -15.31 -11.68 15.86
C VAL A 607 -15.94 -12.57 16.93
N VAL A 608 -15.26 -13.65 17.28
CA VAL A 608 -15.70 -14.63 18.29
C VAL A 608 -14.67 -14.77 19.41
N ALA A 609 -15.12 -14.81 20.66
CA ALA A 609 -14.27 -15.00 21.85
C ALA A 609 -13.90 -16.49 22.03
N THR A 610 -12.85 -16.96 21.35
CA THR A 610 -12.45 -18.38 21.45
C THR A 610 -11.69 -18.70 22.75
N SER A 611 -11.40 -19.98 23.00
CA SER A 611 -10.52 -20.41 24.08
C SER A 611 -9.13 -19.78 24.02
N GLU A 612 -8.63 -19.51 22.81
CA GLU A 612 -7.29 -18.97 22.50
C GLU A 612 -7.29 -17.43 22.31
N GLY A 613 -8.36 -16.77 22.74
CA GLY A 613 -8.59 -15.34 22.59
C GLY A 613 -9.48 -15.01 21.38
N PRO A 614 -9.83 -13.73 21.17
CA PRO A 614 -10.70 -13.36 20.06
C PRO A 614 -10.09 -13.66 18.70
N ARG A 615 -10.95 -14.07 17.76
CA ARG A 615 -10.59 -14.40 16.37
C ARG A 615 -11.69 -13.94 15.42
N ILE A 616 -11.31 -13.59 14.20
CA ILE A 616 -12.22 -13.20 13.12
C ILE A 616 -12.75 -14.46 12.45
N VAL A 617 -14.06 -14.60 12.27
CA VAL A 617 -14.64 -15.73 11.53
C VAL A 617 -14.47 -15.50 10.03
N VAL A 618 -13.34 -15.93 9.48
CA VAL A 618 -12.85 -15.54 8.14
C VAL A 618 -13.56 -16.25 6.99
N ASP A 619 -14.27 -17.34 7.27
CA ASP A 619 -15.16 -18.03 6.33
C ASP A 619 -16.58 -17.43 6.29
N VAL A 620 -16.82 -16.33 7.00
CA VAL A 620 -18.07 -15.55 7.01
C VAL A 620 -17.83 -14.15 6.45
N GLY A 621 -18.07 -13.97 5.15
CA GLY A 621 -17.92 -12.68 4.45
C GLY A 621 -19.25 -11.93 4.27
N LEU A 622 -19.77 -11.33 5.34
CA LEU A 622 -21.01 -10.53 5.28
C LEU A 622 -20.71 -9.08 4.92
N ARG A 623 -21.51 -8.50 4.02
CA ARG A 623 -21.31 -7.12 3.53
C ARG A 623 -22.63 -6.39 3.30
N LEU A 624 -22.62 -5.06 3.22
CA LEU A 624 -23.78 -4.30 2.71
C LEU A 624 -24.06 -4.71 1.25
N ALA A 625 -25.27 -5.22 1.03
CA ALA A 625 -25.72 -5.59 -0.30
C ALA A 625 -26.15 -4.35 -1.11
N THR A 626 -25.23 -3.81 -1.91
CA THR A 626 -25.49 -2.68 -2.83
C THR A 626 -25.97 -3.13 -4.21
N ASN A 627 -25.93 -4.43 -4.49
CA ASN A 627 -26.39 -5.04 -5.73
C ASN A 627 -26.84 -6.50 -5.51
N LYS A 628 -27.54 -7.05 -6.51
CA LYS A 628 -28.06 -8.43 -6.49
C LYS A 628 -26.97 -9.49 -6.32
N GLY A 629 -25.75 -9.24 -6.80
CA GLY A 629 -24.62 -10.14 -6.60
C GLY A 629 -24.25 -10.28 -5.13
N ARG A 630 -24.14 -9.15 -4.41
CA ARG A 630 -23.87 -9.13 -2.97
C ARG A 630 -25.00 -9.76 -2.14
N GLU A 631 -26.26 -9.58 -2.54
CA GLU A 631 -27.40 -10.28 -1.90
C GLU A 631 -27.26 -11.80 -1.99
N VAL A 632 -26.91 -12.31 -3.17
CA VAL A 632 -26.69 -13.75 -3.39
C VAL A 632 -25.52 -14.26 -2.55
N LEU A 633 -24.42 -13.49 -2.47
CA LEU A 633 -23.27 -13.86 -1.62
C LEU A 633 -23.67 -13.94 -0.14
N ASN A 634 -24.33 -12.92 0.40
CA ASN A 634 -24.81 -12.95 1.79
C ASN A 634 -25.77 -14.11 2.04
N SER A 635 -26.65 -14.44 1.09
CA SER A 635 -27.58 -15.57 1.24
C SER A 635 -26.86 -16.92 1.38
N ARG A 636 -25.72 -17.10 0.73
CA ARG A 636 -24.87 -18.30 0.87
C ARG A 636 -24.20 -18.33 2.22
N VAL A 637 -23.71 -17.18 2.71
CA VAL A 637 -23.10 -17.06 4.03
C VAL A 637 -24.12 -17.42 5.13
N TRP A 638 -25.35 -16.90 5.06
CA TRP A 638 -26.39 -17.21 6.05
C TRP A 638 -26.73 -18.70 6.12
N LYS A 639 -26.78 -19.42 4.99
CA LYS A 639 -26.98 -20.87 5.00
C LYS A 639 -25.90 -21.61 5.79
N ARG A 640 -24.66 -21.12 5.78
CA ARG A 640 -23.56 -21.70 6.56
C ARG A 640 -23.68 -21.36 8.04
N VAL A 641 -23.98 -20.09 8.35
CA VAL A 641 -24.22 -19.63 9.72
C VAL A 641 -25.31 -20.49 10.37
N ASP A 642 -26.45 -20.67 9.71
CA ASP A 642 -27.56 -21.46 10.23
C ASP A 642 -27.24 -22.97 10.34
N ALA A 643 -26.29 -23.47 9.56
CA ALA A 643 -25.90 -24.88 9.59
C ALA A 643 -24.92 -25.22 10.73
N HIS A 644 -24.12 -24.26 11.20
CA HIS A 644 -23.01 -24.51 12.13
C HIS A 644 -23.16 -23.81 13.49
N LEU A 645 -24.03 -22.80 13.60
CA LEU A 645 -24.32 -22.13 14.86
C LEU A 645 -25.62 -22.63 15.48
N GLU A 646 -25.69 -22.58 16.80
CA GLU A 646 -26.96 -22.78 17.51
C GLU A 646 -27.94 -21.64 17.20
N GLU A 647 -29.25 -21.91 17.33
CA GLU A 647 -30.31 -20.93 17.02
C GLU A 647 -30.12 -19.59 17.75
N LYS A 648 -29.71 -19.64 19.02
CA LYS A 648 -29.44 -18.44 19.83
C LYS A 648 -28.27 -17.63 19.28
N GLU A 649 -27.21 -18.29 18.83
CA GLU A 649 -26.02 -17.64 18.28
C GLU A 649 -26.30 -17.09 16.88
N SER A 650 -26.97 -17.85 16.01
CA SER A 650 -27.40 -17.35 14.69
C SER A 650 -28.29 -16.12 14.82
N THR A 651 -29.22 -16.11 15.78
CA THR A 651 -30.08 -14.94 16.06
C THR A 651 -29.26 -13.72 16.49
N LEU A 652 -28.24 -13.92 17.32
CA LEU A 652 -27.34 -12.85 17.74
C LEU A 652 -26.53 -12.29 16.56
N VAL A 653 -25.96 -13.17 15.72
CA VAL A 653 -25.19 -12.76 14.52
C VAL A 653 -26.08 -12.00 13.53
N ARG A 654 -27.36 -12.39 13.37
CA ARG A 654 -28.34 -11.65 12.56
C ARG A 654 -28.59 -10.25 13.12
N SER A 655 -28.74 -10.11 14.44
CA SER A 655 -28.90 -8.80 15.09
C SER A 655 -27.68 -7.90 14.88
N LEU A 656 -26.46 -8.45 14.96
CA LEU A 656 -25.23 -7.73 14.64
C LEU A 656 -25.22 -7.25 13.16
N PHE A 657 -25.64 -8.11 12.24
CA PHE A 657 -25.70 -7.76 10.81
C PHE A 657 -26.77 -6.71 10.48
N GLU A 658 -27.92 -6.75 11.16
CA GLU A 658 -28.95 -5.71 11.03
C GLU A 658 -28.41 -4.35 11.48
N GLY A 659 -27.67 -4.32 12.59
CA GLY A 659 -26.96 -3.13 13.07
C GLY A 659 -25.95 -2.61 12.03
N HIS A 660 -25.13 -3.49 11.48
CA HIS A 660 -24.22 -3.18 10.37
C HIS A 660 -24.95 -2.57 9.17
N VAL A 661 -26.01 -3.21 8.66
CA VAL A 661 -26.75 -2.72 7.48
C VAL A 661 -27.35 -1.34 7.73
N GLY A 662 -27.92 -1.10 8.91
CA GLY A 662 -28.47 0.19 9.29
C GLY A 662 -27.42 1.30 9.25
N ARG A 663 -26.25 1.06 9.85
CA ARG A 663 -25.15 2.04 9.91
C ARG A 663 -24.46 2.23 8.56
N SER A 664 -24.22 1.15 7.81
CA SER A 664 -23.59 1.22 6.47
C SER A 664 -24.43 2.02 5.48
N LYS A 665 -25.77 1.97 5.55
CA LYS A 665 -26.64 2.77 4.66
C LYS A 665 -26.56 4.27 4.96
N ILE A 666 -26.43 4.64 6.23
CA ILE A 666 -26.27 6.04 6.65
C ILE A 666 -24.93 6.56 6.13
N ASP A 667 -23.85 5.83 6.39
CA ASP A 667 -22.51 6.21 5.95
C ASP A 667 -22.37 6.26 4.41
N LEU A 668 -22.98 5.31 3.68
CA LEU A 668 -22.98 5.33 2.21
C LEU A 668 -23.70 6.57 1.65
N ALA A 669 -24.84 6.96 2.23
CA ALA A 669 -25.58 8.13 1.78
C ALA A 669 -24.76 9.42 2.00
N GLU A 670 -24.02 9.51 3.11
CA GLU A 670 -23.12 10.62 3.40
C GLU A 670 -21.91 10.66 2.45
N TRP A 671 -21.33 9.49 2.18
CA TRP A 671 -20.24 9.36 1.22
C TRP A 671 -20.69 9.76 -0.20
N GLU A 672 -21.87 9.34 -0.66
CA GLU A 672 -22.39 9.68 -2.00
C GLU A 672 -22.65 11.18 -2.15
N LYS A 673 -23.21 11.85 -1.13
CA LYS A 673 -23.38 13.31 -1.11
C LYS A 673 -22.04 14.04 -1.28
N SER A 674 -20.99 13.50 -0.67
CA SER A 674 -19.64 14.04 -0.70
C SER A 674 -18.93 13.77 -2.04
N ASN A 675 -19.31 12.67 -2.73
CA ASN A 675 -18.53 12.13 -3.85
C ASN A 675 -19.16 12.17 -5.26
N LYS A 676 -20.49 12.18 -5.41
CA LYS A 676 -21.16 12.00 -6.73
C LYS A 676 -21.63 13.26 -7.46
N LEU A 677 -21.23 14.47 -7.05
CA LEU A 677 -21.70 15.71 -7.72
C LEU A 677 -20.59 16.50 -8.42
N SER A 678 -20.25 16.07 -9.64
CA SER A 678 -20.05 16.94 -10.81
C SER A 678 -20.32 16.17 -12.10
N PRO A 679 -20.83 16.83 -13.16
CA PRO A 679 -20.83 16.29 -14.53
C PRO A 679 -19.41 16.03 -15.05
#